data_AF-A0A267HR91-F1
#
_entry.id   AF-A0A267HR91-F1
#
_cell.length_a   1.000
_cell.length_b   1.000
_cell.length_c   1.000
_cell.angle_alpha   90.00
_cell.angle_beta   90.00
_cell.angle_gamma   90.00
#
_symmetry.space_group_name_H-M   'P 1'
#
loop_
_entity.id
_entity.type
_entity.pdbx_description
1 polymer ?
#
loop_
_entity_poly.entity_id
_entity_poly.type
_entity_poly.pdbx_seq_one_letter_code
_entity_poly.pdbx_strand_id
1 'polypeptide(L)'
;MLQTVILKNNYQDSINLMLLTNKINDLPKVNMSQIMMGTEANKDILQNTNLLTVEAKDSSPNDLMIVVDSTDEKIMDEVLPTVHEFLDDLSATSKTSENRAVTSWDEALTQLPDANMALFSIPGEYGATEMENALKKGLHVFSFTDNVSLEDEVRLKNLAHEKGLLMMGPDCGTGIISSVPLAFTNVISPGNIGVVGASGTGIQEVTTIIDRLGNGVVHAIGTGGRDLSDKVGATTVKDAIVALENHEPTDVICVISKPPAKEVRDEVVQLLQSISKPVVAIFLGEKPTAHEGKVYLAHTLEETAKIAIDLASEKAVKKNYFEAVAKPDVPILAFDKVVKGLYSGGTLAAEAGMMISEALGLDGLIKQEGYILKSNGYEVIDLGDDIYTQGKPHPMIDPDVRIQKIHEYGTQSKTGIILFDVVLGYGAHEDMAGALLPAIKEELAKAKEEKRTLYFVATVVGTRKDPQNYDETVKRLEDAGIFVAESNAKAVQLALLLKGITISESNKEVIDYKGEKVAVPQASAAVTEILNTKPRIINVGLQSFNESITDYGGKSVQFNWRPKAGGNKKMIKILSALEDHAAEIQAENEKVIEKIKNSQPFLVNVVPANTVIPELNEAKKTLLHAGPPITYDQMTGPMKGSCIGAALFEGWAEDETKAKQLLENGEVRFIACHHVHAVGPMGGITSGNMPVVVIENRLDGTKAYCTMNEGIGKVLRFGAYSQEVIDRLHWMKDVLGPTISKALQQTEEGINLNVLIARSITMGDEFHQRNIAASANFLKEIAPLIVKLQMDEKEKYDVIKFLADTDQFFLNIMMATGKAIVDAARKDTKGTIVTTMTRNGVDFGIRIAESGDDWYTAPVNTPKGLYFTGFTEADGNPDIGDSAITETVGVGAMAMVAAPGVTRFVGAGGFQDALDISNEMEQICQTHNPTWTIPTWDFKGTCLGIDIRKVVETGITPIINTGIAHKKAGVGQVGAGTVRAPLGCFEKALEAYAKAWNIHVE
;
A
#
# COMPACT_ATOMS: atom_id res chain seq x y z
N MET A 1 -3.48 -15.68 -26.11
CA MET A 1 -2.10 -15.15 -25.96
C MET A 1 -2.13 -14.23 -24.77
N LEU A 2 -1.20 -14.40 -23.83
CA LEU A 2 -1.12 -13.56 -22.64
C LEU A 2 -0.54 -12.20 -23.00
N GLN A 3 -1.25 -11.15 -22.63
CA GLN A 3 -0.78 -9.78 -22.68
C GLN A 3 -0.74 -9.26 -21.25
N THR A 4 0.36 -8.62 -20.87
CA THR A 4 0.55 -8.11 -19.51
C THR A 4 0.99 -6.66 -19.52
N VAL A 5 0.34 -5.85 -18.67
CA VAL A 5 0.75 -4.48 -18.37
C VAL A 5 0.86 -4.34 -16.85
N ILE A 6 1.97 -3.77 -16.38
CA ILE A 6 2.20 -3.49 -14.96
C ILE A 6 2.10 -1.98 -14.74
N LEU A 7 1.09 -1.53 -13.99
CA LEU A 7 1.01 -0.14 -13.54
C LEU A 7 1.73 -0.03 -12.20
N LYS A 8 2.93 0.56 -12.22
CA LYS A 8 3.79 0.63 -11.04
C LYS A 8 3.25 1.58 -9.97
N ASN A 9 3.44 1.21 -8.69
CA ASN A 9 3.01 1.99 -7.52
C ASN A 9 1.52 2.39 -7.55
N ASN A 10 0.70 1.59 -8.23
CA ASN A 10 -0.73 1.80 -8.38
C ASN A 10 -1.47 0.83 -7.47
N TYR A 11 -1.27 0.99 -6.15
CA TYR A 11 -1.94 0.14 -5.17
C TYR A 11 -3.44 0.41 -5.20
N GLN A 12 -4.20 -0.65 -5.41
CA GLN A 12 -5.65 -0.66 -5.45
C GLN A 12 -6.18 -1.75 -4.53
N ASP A 13 -7.35 -1.50 -3.97
CA ASP A 13 -8.03 -2.46 -3.11
C ASP A 13 -8.43 -3.73 -3.88
N SER A 14 -8.23 -4.89 -3.27
CA SER A 14 -8.50 -6.20 -3.89
C SER A 14 -9.94 -6.34 -4.38
N ILE A 15 -10.95 -5.82 -3.66
CA ILE A 15 -12.36 -5.92 -4.07
C ILE A 15 -12.60 -5.11 -5.35
N ASN A 16 -12.08 -3.88 -5.40
CA ASN A 16 -12.18 -3.03 -6.60
C ASN A 16 -11.51 -3.70 -7.80
N LEU A 17 -10.37 -4.34 -7.58
CA LEU A 17 -9.64 -5.05 -8.64
C LEU A 17 -10.35 -6.31 -9.11
N MET A 18 -11.08 -7.00 -8.24
CA MET A 18 -11.88 -8.16 -8.60
C MET A 18 -13.12 -7.74 -9.40
N LEU A 19 -13.81 -6.66 -9.00
CA LEU A 19 -14.91 -6.08 -9.78
C LEU A 19 -14.43 -5.63 -11.17
N LEU A 20 -13.26 -4.99 -11.22
CA LEU A 20 -12.63 -4.62 -12.48
C LEU A 20 -12.26 -5.85 -13.32
N THR A 21 -11.72 -6.90 -12.70
CA THR A 21 -11.43 -8.18 -13.38
C THR A 21 -12.68 -8.76 -14.03
N ASN A 22 -13.82 -8.77 -13.32
CA ASN A 22 -15.09 -9.24 -13.85
C ASN A 22 -15.56 -8.37 -15.03
N LYS A 23 -15.51 -7.03 -14.88
CA LYS A 23 -15.84 -6.09 -15.96
C LYS A 23 -15.00 -6.32 -17.22
N ILE A 24 -13.72 -6.68 -17.06
CA ILE A 24 -12.83 -7.00 -18.20
C ILE A 24 -13.11 -8.39 -18.77
N ASN A 25 -13.47 -9.37 -17.94
CA ASN A 25 -13.87 -10.71 -18.39
C ASN A 25 -15.16 -10.70 -19.22
N ASP A 26 -16.05 -9.72 -19.01
CA ASP A 26 -17.28 -9.56 -19.80
C ASP A 26 -17.04 -9.04 -21.24
N LEU A 27 -15.82 -8.63 -21.58
CA LEU A 27 -15.50 -8.15 -22.92
C LEU A 27 -15.52 -9.32 -23.94
N PRO A 28 -16.19 -9.19 -25.12
CA PRO A 28 -16.43 -10.29 -26.07
C PRO A 28 -15.19 -11.02 -26.61
N LYS A 29 -14.00 -10.43 -26.44
CA LYS A 29 -12.71 -10.91 -26.95
C LYS A 29 -11.73 -11.31 -25.85
N VAL A 30 -12.11 -11.18 -24.58
CA VAL A 30 -11.30 -11.63 -23.45
C VAL A 30 -11.70 -13.07 -23.16
N ASN A 31 -10.74 -14.00 -23.21
CA ASN A 31 -11.00 -15.38 -22.78
C ASN A 31 -10.98 -15.46 -21.26
N MET A 32 -9.99 -14.81 -20.65
CA MET A 32 -9.80 -14.71 -19.22
C MET A 32 -8.87 -13.53 -18.92
N SER A 33 -9.11 -12.84 -17.81
CA SER A 33 -8.23 -11.80 -17.30
C SER A 33 -8.09 -11.92 -15.79
N GLN A 34 -6.99 -11.40 -15.28
CA GLN A 34 -6.73 -11.23 -13.87
C GLN A 34 -6.09 -9.86 -13.68
N ILE A 35 -6.76 -9.02 -12.91
CA ILE A 35 -6.29 -7.69 -12.55
C ILE A 35 -6.08 -7.71 -11.05
N MET A 36 -4.82 -7.74 -10.61
CA MET A 36 -4.48 -8.04 -9.23
C MET A 36 -3.25 -7.24 -8.79
N MET A 37 -3.13 -6.97 -7.49
CA MET A 37 -1.88 -6.46 -6.93
C MET A 37 -0.76 -7.49 -7.06
N GLY A 38 0.48 -7.04 -7.27
CA GLY A 38 1.69 -7.88 -7.41
C GLY A 38 2.15 -8.59 -6.14
N THR A 39 1.24 -9.05 -5.28
CA THR A 39 1.55 -9.84 -4.08
C THR A 39 1.94 -11.27 -4.45
N GLU A 40 2.74 -11.93 -3.61
CA GLU A 40 3.11 -13.35 -3.86
C GLU A 40 1.88 -14.27 -3.91
N ALA A 41 0.87 -14.03 -3.06
CA ALA A 41 -0.39 -14.79 -3.11
C ALA A 41 -1.11 -14.63 -4.46
N ASN A 42 -1.16 -13.42 -5.01
CA ASN A 42 -1.79 -13.19 -6.32
C ASN A 42 -0.95 -13.76 -7.47
N LYS A 43 0.37 -13.76 -7.35
CA LYS A 43 1.26 -14.44 -8.32
C LYS A 43 1.06 -15.94 -8.30
N ASP A 44 0.88 -16.54 -7.12
CA ASP A 44 0.53 -17.97 -6.99
C ASP A 44 -0.82 -18.27 -7.65
N ILE A 45 -1.82 -17.37 -7.50
CA ILE A 45 -3.10 -17.47 -8.21
C ILE A 45 -2.88 -17.44 -9.73
N LEU A 46 -2.15 -16.44 -10.26
CA LEU A 46 -1.82 -16.36 -11.69
C LEU A 46 -1.09 -17.62 -12.18
N GLN A 47 -0.20 -18.19 -11.35
CA GLN A 47 0.53 -19.40 -11.69
C GLN A 47 -0.40 -20.61 -11.77
N ASN A 48 -1.29 -20.77 -10.79
CA ASN A 48 -2.27 -21.85 -10.75
C ASN A 48 -3.30 -21.75 -11.88
N THR A 49 -3.59 -20.53 -12.38
CA THR A 49 -4.49 -20.30 -13.51
C THR A 49 -3.79 -20.23 -14.87
N ASN A 50 -2.50 -20.55 -14.96
CA ASN A 50 -1.68 -20.45 -16.19
C ASN A 50 -1.67 -19.05 -16.84
N LEU A 51 -1.79 -18.00 -16.03
CA LEU A 51 -1.74 -16.60 -16.46
C LEU A 51 -0.43 -15.91 -16.07
N LEU A 52 0.43 -16.50 -15.23
CA LEU A 52 1.65 -15.84 -14.77
C LEU A 52 2.66 -15.62 -15.90
N THR A 53 2.87 -14.36 -16.27
CA THR A 53 3.92 -13.91 -17.20
C THR A 53 5.20 -13.53 -16.47
N VAL A 54 6.30 -13.33 -17.20
CA VAL A 54 7.58 -12.89 -16.62
C VAL A 54 7.42 -11.50 -16.00
N GLU A 55 6.70 -10.62 -16.70
CA GLU A 55 6.39 -9.26 -16.26
C GLU A 55 5.56 -9.24 -14.97
N ALA A 56 4.54 -10.11 -14.86
CA ALA A 56 3.72 -10.24 -13.65
C ALA A 56 4.53 -10.82 -12.48
N LYS A 57 5.44 -11.77 -12.74
CA LYS A 57 6.30 -12.36 -11.71
C LYS A 57 7.23 -11.34 -11.05
N ASP A 58 7.75 -10.40 -11.84
CA ASP A 58 8.69 -9.37 -11.40
C ASP A 58 8.01 -8.14 -10.77
N SER A 59 6.68 -8.11 -10.69
CA SER A 59 5.92 -7.02 -10.06
C SER A 59 6.07 -6.99 -8.53
N SER A 60 5.95 -5.81 -7.93
CA SER A 60 5.90 -5.65 -6.47
C SER A 60 4.46 -5.67 -5.95
N PRO A 61 4.22 -5.96 -4.66
CA PRO A 61 2.92 -5.81 -3.99
C PRO A 61 2.23 -4.44 -4.13
N ASN A 62 2.96 -3.38 -4.50
CA ASN A 62 2.42 -2.05 -4.77
C ASN A 62 2.06 -1.83 -6.25
N ASP A 63 2.36 -2.77 -7.13
CA ASP A 63 2.10 -2.67 -8.57
C ASP A 63 0.80 -3.36 -8.94
N LEU A 64 0.01 -2.74 -9.81
CA LEU A 64 -1.17 -3.36 -10.39
C LEU A 64 -0.78 -4.19 -11.61
N MET A 65 -0.99 -5.50 -11.55
CA MET A 65 -0.83 -6.42 -12.66
C MET A 65 -2.12 -6.49 -13.46
N ILE A 66 -2.07 -6.21 -14.77
CA ILE A 66 -3.18 -6.40 -15.70
C ILE A 66 -2.77 -7.52 -16.64
N VAL A 67 -3.34 -8.71 -16.45
CA VAL A 67 -3.04 -9.89 -17.27
C VAL A 67 -4.29 -10.31 -18.02
N VAL A 68 -4.20 -10.38 -19.35
CA VAL A 68 -5.33 -10.71 -20.22
C VAL A 68 -4.93 -11.82 -21.18
N ASP A 69 -5.68 -12.92 -21.19
CA ASP A 69 -5.65 -13.91 -22.26
C ASP A 69 -6.69 -13.56 -23.32
N SER A 70 -6.21 -13.27 -24.53
CA SER A 70 -7.04 -13.03 -25.70
C SER A 70 -6.40 -13.59 -26.96
N THR A 71 -7.22 -13.90 -27.97
CA THR A 71 -6.75 -14.20 -29.33
C THR A 71 -6.48 -12.95 -30.16
N ASP A 72 -6.90 -11.76 -29.70
CA ASP A 72 -6.69 -10.46 -30.34
C ASP A 72 -5.42 -9.77 -29.78
N GLU A 73 -4.41 -9.54 -30.63
CA GLU A 73 -3.16 -8.84 -30.28
C GLU A 73 -3.37 -7.38 -29.84
N LYS A 74 -4.54 -6.79 -30.11
CA LYS A 74 -4.88 -5.41 -29.76
C LYS A 74 -5.87 -5.30 -28.61
N ILE A 75 -6.14 -6.38 -27.88
CA ILE A 75 -7.13 -6.35 -26.79
C ILE A 75 -6.81 -5.28 -25.73
N MET A 76 -5.53 -4.98 -25.50
CA MET A 76 -5.10 -3.95 -24.55
C MET A 76 -5.53 -2.53 -24.95
N ASP A 77 -5.80 -2.25 -26.24
CA ASP A 77 -6.35 -0.97 -26.69
C ASP A 77 -7.80 -0.77 -26.21
N GLU A 78 -8.52 -1.86 -25.89
CA GLU A 78 -9.89 -1.85 -25.32
C GLU A 78 -9.85 -1.98 -23.78
N VAL A 79 -8.94 -2.79 -23.25
CA VAL A 79 -8.83 -3.08 -21.81
C VAL A 79 -8.25 -1.89 -21.03
N LEU A 80 -7.12 -1.31 -21.46
CA LEU A 80 -6.46 -0.26 -20.69
C LEU A 80 -7.33 0.99 -20.50
N PRO A 81 -8.07 1.48 -21.51
CA PRO A 81 -9.02 2.58 -21.29
C PRO A 81 -10.10 2.23 -20.27
N THR A 82 -10.63 1.01 -20.30
CA THR A 82 -11.66 0.55 -19.34
C THR A 82 -11.10 0.46 -17.91
N VAL A 83 -9.85 0.02 -17.77
CA VAL A 83 -9.13 0.02 -16.50
C VAL A 83 -8.92 1.46 -16.01
N HIS A 84 -8.43 2.35 -16.86
CA HIS A 84 -8.21 3.75 -16.48
C HIS A 84 -9.50 4.46 -16.10
N GLU A 85 -10.59 4.28 -16.86
CA GLU A 85 -11.90 4.84 -16.54
C GLU A 85 -12.42 4.35 -15.19
N PHE A 86 -12.29 3.04 -14.90
CA PHE A 86 -12.69 2.49 -13.61
C PHE A 86 -11.86 3.05 -12.45
N LEU A 87 -10.54 3.15 -12.62
CA LEU A 87 -9.66 3.73 -11.61
C LEU A 87 -9.89 5.24 -11.43
N ASP A 88 -10.20 5.95 -12.50
CA ASP A 88 -10.50 7.38 -12.48
C ASP A 88 -11.84 7.65 -11.80
N ASP A 89 -12.87 6.83 -12.04
CA ASP A 89 -14.15 6.91 -11.34
C ASP A 89 -13.99 6.67 -9.83
N LEU A 90 -13.20 5.68 -9.44
CA LEU A 90 -12.83 5.47 -8.03
C LEU A 90 -12.15 6.72 -7.44
N SER A 91 -11.30 7.39 -8.22
CA SER A 91 -10.62 8.62 -7.81
C SER A 91 -11.54 9.86 -7.79
N ALA A 92 -12.55 9.93 -8.66
CA ALA A 92 -13.46 11.08 -8.76
C ALA A 92 -14.41 11.15 -7.56
N THR A 93 -14.88 9.99 -7.09
CA THR A 93 -15.69 9.87 -5.87
C THR A 93 -14.90 10.26 -4.61
N SER A 94 -13.56 10.21 -4.66
CA SER A 94 -12.69 10.66 -3.56
C SER A 94 -12.55 12.18 -3.45
N LYS A 95 -12.86 12.95 -4.50
CA LYS A 95 -12.68 14.42 -4.53
C LYS A 95 -13.82 15.22 -3.90
N THR A 96 -14.96 14.60 -3.60
CA THR A 96 -16.15 15.26 -3.05
C THR A 96 -16.21 15.31 -1.52
N SER A 97 -15.31 14.62 -0.80
CA SER A 97 -15.25 14.66 0.66
C SER A 97 -14.30 15.76 1.16
N GLU A 98 -14.77 16.65 2.02
CA GLU A 98 -13.97 17.71 2.69
C GLU A 98 -12.82 17.17 3.57
N ASN A 99 -12.73 15.84 3.77
CA ASN A 99 -11.66 15.18 4.50
C ASN A 99 -10.62 14.58 3.54
N ARG A 100 -9.41 15.18 3.53
CA ARG A 100 -8.24 14.62 2.84
C ARG A 100 -7.91 13.24 3.42
N ALA A 101 -7.73 12.24 2.57
CA ALA A 101 -7.23 10.93 2.99
C ALA A 101 -5.77 11.04 3.44
N VAL A 102 -5.39 10.23 4.43
CA VAL A 102 -4.05 10.21 5.04
C VAL A 102 -3.31 8.93 4.67
N THR A 103 -1.99 8.92 4.81
CA THR A 103 -1.15 7.74 4.49
C THR A 103 -0.34 7.22 5.68
N SER A 104 -0.54 7.79 6.88
CA SER A 104 0.10 7.32 8.10
C SER A 104 -0.83 7.43 9.32
N TRP A 105 -0.51 6.65 10.36
CA TRP A 105 -1.19 6.72 11.65
C TRP A 105 -1.06 8.10 12.32
N ASP A 106 0.10 8.75 12.20
CA ASP A 106 0.33 10.05 12.83
C ASP A 106 -0.50 11.15 12.18
N GLU A 107 -0.61 11.13 10.85
CA GLU A 107 -1.54 12.01 10.13
C GLU A 107 -3.00 11.72 10.51
N ALA A 108 -3.39 10.43 10.57
CA ALA A 108 -4.74 10.02 10.94
C ALA A 108 -5.14 10.53 12.34
N LEU A 109 -4.25 10.37 13.32
CA LEU A 109 -4.47 10.82 14.70
C LEU A 109 -4.31 12.33 14.85
N THR A 110 -3.56 13.00 13.97
CA THR A 110 -3.53 14.47 13.95
C THR A 110 -4.85 15.04 13.42
N GLN A 111 -5.44 14.39 12.41
CA GLN A 111 -6.72 14.80 11.82
C GLN A 111 -7.93 14.41 12.69
N LEU A 112 -7.86 13.29 13.41
CA LEU A 112 -8.89 12.84 14.35
C LEU A 112 -8.28 12.44 15.72
N PRO A 113 -7.87 13.43 16.55
CA PRO A 113 -7.19 13.17 17.82
C PRO A 113 -8.04 12.45 18.87
N ASP A 114 -9.36 12.50 18.73
CA ASP A 114 -10.34 11.86 19.61
C ASP A 114 -10.87 10.53 19.05
N ALA A 115 -10.22 9.95 18.02
CA ALA A 115 -10.55 8.64 17.49
C ALA A 115 -10.62 7.60 18.62
N ASN A 116 -11.65 6.75 18.61
CA ASN A 116 -11.84 5.68 19.59
C ASN A 116 -11.90 4.29 18.96
N MET A 117 -11.94 4.17 17.63
CA MET A 117 -11.97 2.90 16.93
C MET A 117 -11.14 2.94 15.66
N ALA A 118 -10.57 1.80 15.27
CA ALA A 118 -10.04 1.55 13.93
C ALA A 118 -10.86 0.45 13.24
N LEU A 119 -11.23 0.69 11.98
CA LEU A 119 -11.97 -0.25 11.13
C LEU A 119 -11.02 -0.79 10.06
N PHE A 120 -10.80 -2.11 10.03
CA PHE A 120 -9.84 -2.76 9.12
C PHE A 120 -10.52 -3.59 8.05
N SER A 121 -10.11 -3.39 6.80
CA SER A 121 -10.45 -4.23 5.65
C SER A 121 -9.26 -4.36 4.68
N ILE A 122 -8.06 -4.52 5.22
CA ILE A 122 -6.81 -4.74 4.48
C ILE A 122 -6.51 -6.25 4.34
N PRO A 123 -5.54 -6.69 3.50
CA PRO A 123 -5.19 -8.10 3.39
C PRO A 123 -4.72 -8.72 4.71
N GLY A 124 -5.19 -9.94 5.01
CA GLY A 124 -4.94 -10.67 6.27
C GLY A 124 -3.48 -10.79 6.67
N GLU A 125 -2.59 -10.97 5.69
CA GLU A 125 -1.15 -11.13 5.92
C GLU A 125 -0.49 -9.90 6.58
N TYR A 126 -1.12 -8.72 6.49
CA TYR A 126 -0.67 -7.49 7.15
C TYR A 126 -1.61 -7.04 8.28
N GLY A 127 -2.83 -7.59 8.33
CA GLY A 127 -3.89 -7.19 9.26
C GLY A 127 -3.46 -7.26 10.72
N ALA A 128 -2.81 -8.36 11.13
CA ALA A 128 -2.47 -8.58 12.54
C ALA A 128 -1.59 -7.48 13.14
N THR A 129 -0.54 -7.06 12.42
CA THR A 129 0.40 -6.03 12.87
C THR A 129 -0.27 -4.67 12.98
N GLU A 130 -1.11 -4.30 12.01
CA GLU A 130 -1.80 -3.01 12.01
C GLU A 130 -2.90 -2.93 13.09
N MET A 131 -3.64 -4.03 13.31
CA MET A 131 -4.61 -4.14 14.40
C MET A 131 -3.93 -4.01 15.76
N GLU A 132 -2.76 -4.64 15.95
CA GLU A 132 -1.98 -4.49 17.16
C GLU A 132 -1.54 -3.03 17.39
N ASN A 133 -1.12 -2.33 16.32
CA ASN A 133 -0.74 -0.93 16.39
C ASN A 133 -1.92 -0.04 16.84
N ALA A 134 -3.13 -0.28 16.31
CA ALA A 134 -4.34 0.40 16.75
C ALA A 134 -4.64 0.16 18.23
N LEU A 135 -4.57 -1.09 18.70
CA LEU A 135 -4.75 -1.43 20.12
C LEU A 135 -3.69 -0.77 21.01
N LYS A 136 -2.43 -0.73 20.57
CA LYS A 136 -1.34 -0.03 21.29
C LYS A 136 -1.59 1.47 21.40
N LYS A 137 -2.24 2.07 20.40
CA LYS A 137 -2.68 3.49 20.37
C LYS A 137 -3.97 3.75 21.16
N GLY A 138 -4.56 2.74 21.78
CA GLY A 138 -5.76 2.90 22.63
C GLY A 138 -7.08 2.87 21.88
N LEU A 139 -7.09 2.38 20.63
CA LEU A 139 -8.29 2.29 19.80
C LEU A 139 -8.93 0.91 19.93
N HIS A 140 -10.26 0.86 20.01
CA HIS A 140 -11.01 -0.37 19.75
C HIS A 140 -10.78 -0.82 18.30
N VAL A 141 -10.87 -2.11 18.03
CA VAL A 141 -10.68 -2.64 16.68
C VAL A 141 -11.96 -3.31 16.20
N PHE A 142 -12.41 -2.92 15.01
CA PHE A 142 -13.39 -3.66 14.21
C PHE A 142 -12.68 -4.15 12.95
N SER A 143 -12.57 -5.46 12.76
CA SER A 143 -11.81 -6.06 11.68
C SER A 143 -12.68 -6.91 10.78
N PHE A 144 -13.01 -6.36 9.62
CA PHE A 144 -13.51 -7.12 8.48
C PHE A 144 -12.41 -7.99 7.87
N THR A 145 -11.14 -7.59 7.99
CA THR A 145 -9.98 -8.35 7.51
C THR A 145 -10.05 -9.82 7.95
N ASP A 146 -10.00 -10.69 6.96
CA ASP A 146 -9.96 -12.15 7.07
C ASP A 146 -8.55 -12.69 6.74
N ASN A 147 -8.33 -14.00 6.75
CA ASN A 147 -7.03 -14.66 6.54
C ASN A 147 -5.98 -14.29 7.59
N VAL A 148 -6.43 -14.04 8.81
CA VAL A 148 -5.57 -13.82 9.99
C VAL A 148 -5.41 -15.12 10.74
N SER A 149 -4.16 -15.44 11.13
CA SER A 149 -3.84 -16.67 11.84
C SER A 149 -4.61 -16.75 13.17
N LEU A 150 -4.85 -17.97 13.63
CA LEU A 150 -5.55 -18.19 14.89
C LEU A 150 -4.71 -17.71 16.07
N GLU A 151 -3.39 -17.92 16.00
CA GLU A 151 -2.43 -17.45 17.00
C GLU A 151 -2.47 -15.92 17.13
N ASP A 152 -2.56 -15.19 16.00
CA ASP A 152 -2.70 -13.73 16.01
C ASP A 152 -4.04 -13.27 16.55
N GLU A 153 -5.15 -13.93 16.20
CA GLU A 153 -6.47 -13.62 16.76
C GLU A 153 -6.46 -13.71 18.29
N VAL A 154 -5.96 -14.82 18.84
CA VAL A 154 -5.86 -15.02 20.30
C VAL A 154 -5.01 -13.93 20.94
N ARG A 155 -3.85 -13.64 20.35
CA ARG A 155 -2.92 -12.61 20.83
C ARG A 155 -3.55 -11.22 20.84
N LEU A 156 -4.24 -10.83 19.77
CA LEU A 156 -4.90 -9.53 19.63
C LEU A 156 -6.07 -9.38 20.59
N LYS A 157 -6.91 -10.41 20.75
CA LYS A 157 -8.03 -10.40 21.69
C LYS A 157 -7.57 -10.29 23.14
N ASN A 158 -6.51 -11.02 23.51
CA ASN A 158 -5.91 -10.91 24.84
C ASN A 158 -5.33 -9.51 25.08
N LEU A 159 -4.61 -8.95 24.11
CA LEU A 159 -4.08 -7.58 24.20
C LEU A 159 -5.19 -6.53 24.39
N ALA A 160 -6.30 -6.67 23.65
CA ALA A 160 -7.45 -5.78 23.79
C ALA A 160 -8.09 -5.92 25.17
N HIS A 161 -8.31 -7.15 25.64
CA HIS A 161 -8.86 -7.42 26.97
C HIS A 161 -8.00 -6.80 28.09
N GLU A 162 -6.67 -7.00 28.04
CA GLU A 162 -5.72 -6.43 28.99
C GLU A 162 -5.72 -4.89 29.00
N LYS A 163 -5.94 -4.27 27.84
CA LYS A 163 -6.04 -2.81 27.68
C LYS A 163 -7.43 -2.26 28.01
N GLY A 164 -8.42 -3.11 28.26
CA GLY A 164 -9.81 -2.71 28.42
C GLY A 164 -10.40 -2.13 27.12
N LEU A 165 -10.11 -2.76 25.98
CA LEU A 165 -10.63 -2.44 24.65
C LEU A 165 -11.40 -3.63 24.08
N LEU A 166 -12.09 -3.44 22.95
CA LEU A 166 -12.76 -4.51 22.22
C LEU A 166 -11.98 -4.83 20.95
N MET A 167 -11.77 -6.11 20.70
CA MET A 167 -11.24 -6.66 19.45
C MET A 167 -12.36 -7.43 18.74
N MET A 168 -13.10 -6.74 17.88
CA MET A 168 -14.23 -7.25 17.10
C MET A 168 -13.71 -7.81 15.78
N GLY A 169 -13.47 -9.12 15.72
CA GLY A 169 -12.83 -9.79 14.59
C GLY A 169 -11.54 -10.52 14.99
N PRO A 170 -10.72 -11.02 14.05
CA PRO A 170 -10.85 -10.91 12.59
C PRO A 170 -12.10 -11.62 12.03
N ASP A 171 -12.38 -11.43 10.74
CA ASP A 171 -13.60 -11.95 10.08
C ASP A 171 -14.90 -11.48 10.79
N CYS A 172 -14.96 -10.18 11.11
CA CYS A 172 -16.15 -9.54 11.65
C CYS A 172 -16.89 -8.77 10.55
N GLY A 173 -17.86 -9.45 9.92
CA GLY A 173 -18.63 -8.91 8.79
C GLY A 173 -19.60 -7.78 9.14
N THR A 174 -20.22 -7.82 10.32
CA THR A 174 -21.41 -7.02 10.65
C THR A 174 -21.28 -6.38 12.02
N GLY A 175 -21.66 -5.11 12.15
CA GLY A 175 -21.68 -4.41 13.42
C GLY A 175 -22.57 -3.18 13.43
N ILE A 176 -23.23 -2.91 14.55
CA ILE A 176 -23.94 -1.66 14.82
C ILE A 176 -23.41 -1.14 16.15
N ILE A 177 -22.81 0.03 16.19
CA ILE A 177 -22.32 0.63 17.44
C ILE A 177 -22.92 2.02 17.58
N SER A 178 -23.68 2.25 18.65
CA SER A 178 -24.41 3.49 18.89
C SER A 178 -25.30 3.86 17.69
N SER A 179 -26.02 2.86 17.14
CA SER A 179 -26.84 2.96 15.93
C SER A 179 -26.09 3.40 14.67
N VAL A 180 -24.78 3.18 14.60
CA VAL A 180 -23.97 3.38 13.37
C VAL A 180 -23.68 2.02 12.73
N PRO A 181 -24.15 1.76 11.49
CA PRO A 181 -23.81 0.54 10.74
C PRO A 181 -22.33 0.50 10.35
N LEU A 182 -21.68 -0.64 10.57
CA LEU A 182 -20.27 -0.88 10.25
C LEU A 182 -20.13 -2.08 9.30
N ALA A 183 -19.27 -1.96 8.28
CA ALA A 183 -19.03 -2.98 7.26
C ALA A 183 -20.34 -3.48 6.58
N PHE A 184 -20.61 -4.79 6.57
CA PHE A 184 -21.78 -5.40 5.93
C PHE A 184 -22.96 -5.41 6.89
N THR A 185 -23.75 -4.34 6.89
CA THR A 185 -24.78 -4.12 7.90
C THR A 185 -26.02 -3.41 7.37
N ASN A 186 -27.18 -3.78 7.93
CA ASN A 186 -28.47 -3.18 7.64
C ASN A 186 -28.73 -1.90 8.44
N VAL A 187 -29.61 -1.05 7.93
CA VAL A 187 -30.09 0.12 8.65
C VAL A 187 -31.21 -0.28 9.61
N ILE A 188 -30.93 -0.24 10.90
CA ILE A 188 -31.85 -0.66 11.98
C ILE A 188 -32.31 0.55 12.79
N SER A 189 -33.58 0.59 13.17
CA SER A 189 -34.11 1.57 14.14
C SER A 189 -33.37 1.47 15.47
N PRO A 190 -33.03 2.60 16.12
CA PRO A 190 -32.57 2.57 17.51
C PRO A 190 -33.64 1.97 18.43
N GLY A 191 -33.23 1.16 19.39
CA GLY A 191 -34.10 0.55 20.40
C GLY A 191 -33.32 0.03 21.61
N ASN A 192 -34.00 -0.66 22.51
CA ASN A 192 -33.47 -1.09 23.81
C ASN A 192 -32.92 -2.53 23.82
N ILE A 193 -32.77 -3.16 22.65
CA ILE A 193 -32.16 -4.49 22.52
C ILE A 193 -30.68 -4.33 22.15
N GLY A 194 -29.80 -5.02 22.88
CA GLY A 194 -28.39 -5.17 22.55
C GLY A 194 -28.12 -6.57 22.01
N VAL A 195 -27.34 -6.68 20.93
CA VAL A 195 -27.00 -7.96 20.29
C VAL A 195 -25.49 -8.17 20.36
N VAL A 196 -25.07 -9.40 20.66
CA VAL A 196 -23.67 -9.85 20.57
C VAL A 196 -23.65 -11.12 19.73
N GLY A 197 -22.75 -11.21 18.76
CA GLY A 197 -22.69 -12.43 17.96
C GLY A 197 -21.38 -12.70 17.24
N ALA A 198 -21.01 -13.99 17.23
CA ALA A 198 -19.96 -14.53 16.38
C ALA A 198 -20.55 -14.97 15.02
N SER A 199 -21.39 -14.11 14.44
CA SER A 199 -22.19 -14.42 13.27
C SER A 199 -22.64 -13.13 12.56
N GLY A 200 -22.14 -12.88 11.35
CA GLY A 200 -22.56 -11.72 10.55
C GLY A 200 -24.03 -11.79 10.16
N THR A 201 -24.39 -12.71 9.26
CA THR A 201 -25.77 -12.82 8.75
C THR A 201 -26.79 -13.27 9.80
N GLY A 202 -26.37 -13.90 10.91
CA GLY A 202 -27.26 -14.18 12.03
C GLY A 202 -27.63 -12.91 12.80
N ILE A 203 -26.67 -12.00 13.02
CA ILE A 203 -26.96 -10.66 13.54
C ILE A 203 -27.92 -9.94 12.58
N GLN A 204 -27.64 -9.94 11.27
CA GLN A 204 -28.51 -9.27 10.28
C GLN A 204 -29.94 -9.81 10.31
N GLU A 205 -30.14 -11.13 10.30
CA GLU A 205 -31.48 -11.70 10.32
C GLU A 205 -32.26 -11.34 11.60
N VAL A 206 -31.64 -11.49 12.78
CA VAL A 206 -32.30 -11.16 14.04
C VAL A 206 -32.65 -9.68 14.11
N THR A 207 -31.68 -8.80 13.81
CA THR A 207 -31.87 -7.34 13.89
C THR A 207 -32.89 -6.83 12.87
N THR A 208 -32.89 -7.37 11.65
CA THR A 208 -33.86 -6.95 10.61
C THR A 208 -35.27 -7.45 10.91
N ILE A 209 -35.44 -8.65 11.49
CA ILE A 209 -36.75 -9.09 11.99
C ILE A 209 -37.23 -8.19 13.13
N ILE A 210 -36.34 -7.82 14.07
CA ILE A 210 -36.65 -6.87 15.15
C ILE A 210 -37.17 -5.54 14.59
N ASP A 211 -36.49 -4.98 13.59
CA ASP A 211 -36.91 -3.74 12.92
C ASP A 211 -38.27 -3.88 12.22
N ARG A 212 -38.44 -4.94 11.41
CA ARG A 212 -39.68 -5.20 10.68
C ARG A 212 -40.89 -5.40 11.60
N LEU A 213 -40.67 -5.92 12.82
CA LEU A 213 -41.68 -6.10 13.85
C LEU A 213 -41.89 -4.86 14.74
N GLY A 214 -41.20 -3.75 14.46
CA GLY A 214 -41.47 -2.44 15.05
C GLY A 214 -40.68 -2.13 16.33
N ASN A 215 -39.60 -2.86 16.62
CA ASN A 215 -38.65 -2.52 17.68
C ASN A 215 -37.28 -2.19 17.06
N GLY A 216 -36.22 -2.08 17.86
CA GLY A 216 -34.92 -1.61 17.38
C GLY A 216 -33.74 -2.12 18.21
N VAL A 217 -32.54 -1.87 17.69
CA VAL A 217 -31.26 -2.27 18.27
C VAL A 217 -30.34 -1.06 18.31
N VAL A 218 -29.75 -0.79 19.48
CA VAL A 218 -28.75 0.28 19.64
C VAL A 218 -27.34 -0.23 19.33
N HIS A 219 -27.04 -1.46 19.75
CA HIS A 219 -25.75 -2.11 19.58
C HIS A 219 -25.94 -3.52 19.05
N ALA A 220 -25.21 -3.86 17.99
CA ALA A 220 -25.01 -5.21 17.52
C ALA A 220 -23.50 -5.45 17.37
N ILE A 221 -22.90 -6.08 18.36
CA ILE A 221 -21.44 -6.24 18.47
C ILE A 221 -21.06 -7.57 17.84
N GLY A 222 -20.53 -7.52 16.61
CA GLY A 222 -19.88 -8.65 15.97
C GLY A 222 -18.54 -8.97 16.63
N THR A 223 -18.19 -10.25 16.79
CA THR A 223 -16.99 -10.66 17.55
C THR A 223 -15.97 -11.45 16.74
N GLY A 224 -16.26 -11.71 15.46
CA GLY A 224 -15.49 -12.61 14.59
C GLY A 224 -16.00 -14.06 14.67
N GLY A 225 -16.01 -14.75 13.53
CA GLY A 225 -16.65 -16.07 13.39
C GLY A 225 -16.05 -17.19 14.27
N ARG A 226 -14.81 -17.02 14.74
CA ARG A 226 -14.06 -18.02 15.54
C ARG A 226 -14.06 -17.73 17.04
N ASP A 227 -14.72 -16.66 17.51
CA ASP A 227 -14.59 -16.21 18.90
C ASP A 227 -15.02 -17.28 19.92
N LEU A 228 -16.11 -18.02 19.67
CA LEU A 228 -16.55 -19.11 20.56
C LEU A 228 -15.86 -20.47 20.30
N SER A 229 -14.73 -20.48 19.59
CA SER A 229 -13.89 -21.68 19.53
C SER A 229 -13.18 -21.92 20.87
N ASP A 230 -12.83 -23.17 21.13
CA ASP A 230 -12.05 -23.60 22.29
C ASP A 230 -10.71 -22.85 22.42
N LYS A 231 -10.06 -22.57 21.29
CA LYS A 231 -8.76 -21.88 21.25
C LYS A 231 -8.85 -20.38 21.52
N VAL A 232 -9.94 -19.71 21.14
CA VAL A 232 -10.12 -18.26 21.35
C VAL A 232 -10.78 -17.97 22.70
N GLY A 233 -11.69 -18.83 23.17
CA GLY A 233 -12.24 -18.75 24.51
C GLY A 233 -13.29 -17.66 24.73
N ALA A 234 -13.96 -17.20 23.66
CA ALA A 234 -15.05 -16.22 23.70
C ALA A 234 -14.70 -14.89 24.39
N THR A 235 -13.45 -14.45 24.28
CA THR A 235 -12.94 -13.23 24.95
C THR A 235 -13.80 -12.02 24.60
N THR A 236 -14.00 -11.75 23.30
CA THR A 236 -14.77 -10.57 22.87
C THR A 236 -16.25 -10.70 23.18
N VAL A 237 -16.86 -11.88 23.04
CA VAL A 237 -18.25 -12.12 23.45
C VAL A 237 -18.46 -11.84 24.95
N LYS A 238 -17.56 -12.32 25.82
CA LYS A 238 -17.65 -12.09 27.27
C LYS A 238 -17.53 -10.60 27.59
N ASP A 239 -16.57 -9.91 26.98
CA ASP A 239 -16.38 -8.47 27.18
C ASP A 239 -17.58 -7.65 26.67
N ALA A 240 -18.16 -8.02 25.52
CA ALA A 240 -19.34 -7.38 24.95
C ALA A 240 -20.60 -7.60 25.82
N ILE A 241 -20.79 -8.80 26.39
CA ILE A 241 -21.89 -9.08 27.34
C ILE A 241 -21.76 -8.17 28.56
N VAL A 242 -20.56 -8.05 29.13
CA VAL A 242 -20.28 -7.18 30.27
C VAL A 242 -20.52 -5.71 29.90
N ALA A 243 -20.12 -5.30 28.70
CA ALA A 243 -20.36 -3.95 28.20
C ALA A 243 -21.86 -3.61 28.15
N LEU A 244 -22.67 -4.51 27.57
CA LEU A 244 -24.11 -4.32 27.45
C LEU A 244 -24.84 -4.43 28.79
N GLU A 245 -24.38 -5.26 29.72
CA GLU A 245 -24.88 -5.29 31.10
C GLU A 245 -24.77 -3.92 31.76
N ASN A 246 -23.66 -3.21 31.55
CA ASN A 246 -23.42 -1.89 32.13
C ASN A 246 -23.97 -0.72 31.28
N HIS A 247 -24.58 -0.97 30.12
CA HIS A 247 -25.15 0.06 29.24
C HIS A 247 -26.62 0.31 29.57
N GLU A 248 -26.95 1.42 30.24
CA GLU A 248 -28.30 1.71 30.75
C GLU A 248 -29.42 1.59 29.69
N PRO A 249 -29.29 2.11 28.44
CA PRO A 249 -30.34 1.99 27.43
C PRO A 249 -30.61 0.58 26.89
N THR A 250 -29.79 -0.41 27.26
CA THR A 250 -30.03 -1.81 26.87
C THR A 250 -30.83 -2.52 27.94
N ASP A 251 -32.04 -2.95 27.62
CA ASP A 251 -32.93 -3.70 28.52
C ASP A 251 -32.79 -5.22 28.33
N VAL A 252 -32.50 -5.67 27.11
CA VAL A 252 -32.40 -7.09 26.75
C VAL A 252 -31.12 -7.35 25.97
N ILE A 253 -30.45 -8.47 26.27
CA ILE A 253 -29.25 -8.91 25.54
C ILE A 253 -29.58 -10.15 24.71
N CYS A 254 -29.26 -10.11 23.42
CA CYS A 254 -29.33 -11.24 22.50
C CYS A 254 -27.92 -11.79 22.24
N VAL A 255 -27.73 -13.10 22.38
CA VAL A 255 -26.47 -13.77 22.03
C VAL A 255 -26.70 -14.72 20.86
N ILE A 256 -25.96 -14.55 19.78
CA ILE A 256 -26.10 -15.32 18.54
C ILE A 256 -24.78 -16.00 18.22
N SER A 257 -24.82 -17.32 18.08
CA SER A 257 -23.62 -18.06 17.69
C SER A 257 -23.93 -19.30 16.86
N LYS A 258 -22.97 -19.64 15.98
CA LYS A 258 -22.82 -21.00 15.43
C LYS A 258 -22.56 -21.99 16.58
N PRO A 259 -22.67 -23.32 16.39
CA PRO A 259 -22.47 -24.26 17.49
C PRO A 259 -21.10 -24.05 18.18
N PRO A 260 -21.07 -23.61 19.45
CA PRO A 260 -19.84 -23.36 20.19
C PRO A 260 -19.19 -24.66 20.69
N ALA A 261 -17.92 -24.60 21.11
CA ALA A 261 -17.34 -25.68 21.92
C ALA A 261 -18.09 -25.78 23.25
N LYS A 262 -18.33 -27.00 23.74
CA LYS A 262 -19.18 -27.23 24.91
C LYS A 262 -18.71 -26.47 26.15
N GLU A 263 -17.41 -26.47 26.40
CA GLU A 263 -16.80 -25.82 27.56
C GLU A 263 -16.98 -24.29 27.47
N VAL A 264 -16.72 -23.71 26.30
CA VAL A 264 -16.89 -22.27 26.05
C VAL A 264 -18.36 -21.85 26.16
N ARG A 265 -19.27 -22.69 25.66
CA ARG A 265 -20.72 -22.51 25.78
C ARG A 265 -21.15 -22.46 27.24
N ASP A 266 -20.68 -23.41 28.03
CA ASP A 266 -21.04 -23.51 29.44
C ASP A 266 -20.52 -22.27 30.22
N GLU A 267 -19.32 -21.79 29.92
CA GLU A 267 -18.79 -20.53 30.47
C GLU A 267 -19.63 -19.30 30.08
N VAL A 268 -19.98 -19.17 28.80
CA VAL A 268 -20.81 -18.04 28.32
C VAL A 268 -22.18 -18.07 28.98
N VAL A 269 -22.84 -19.23 29.05
CA VAL A 269 -24.14 -19.35 29.74
C VAL A 269 -24.01 -19.07 31.23
N GLN A 270 -22.93 -19.48 31.89
CA GLN A 270 -22.67 -19.12 33.29
C GLN A 270 -22.61 -17.59 33.48
N LEU A 271 -21.93 -16.88 32.58
CA LEU A 271 -21.90 -15.41 32.59
C LEU A 271 -23.30 -14.81 32.36
N LEU A 272 -24.03 -15.29 31.37
CA LEU A 272 -25.41 -14.83 31.07
C LEU A 272 -26.37 -15.07 32.25
N GLN A 273 -26.18 -16.13 33.02
CA GLN A 273 -26.95 -16.39 34.24
C GLN A 273 -26.54 -15.48 35.42
N SER A 274 -25.42 -14.78 35.30
CA SER A 274 -24.84 -13.94 36.36
C SER A 274 -25.19 -12.45 36.22
N ILE A 275 -25.39 -11.95 34.99
CA ILE A 275 -25.76 -10.54 34.71
C ILE A 275 -27.20 -10.20 35.10
N SER A 276 -27.56 -8.94 35.35
CA SER A 276 -28.91 -8.60 35.84
C SER A 276 -29.99 -8.59 34.75
N LYS A 277 -29.63 -8.29 33.50
CA LYS A 277 -30.59 -8.16 32.39
C LYS A 277 -31.10 -9.50 31.86
N PRO A 278 -32.35 -9.56 31.36
CA PRO A 278 -32.88 -10.73 30.66
C PRO A 278 -32.10 -10.98 29.36
N VAL A 279 -31.94 -12.26 29.02
CA VAL A 279 -31.13 -12.70 27.88
C VAL A 279 -31.93 -13.64 26.98
N VAL A 280 -31.84 -13.45 25.67
CA VAL A 280 -32.16 -14.50 24.69
C VAL A 280 -30.87 -15.01 24.06
N ALA A 281 -30.73 -16.33 23.95
CA ALA A 281 -29.54 -16.93 23.36
C ALA A 281 -29.93 -17.99 22.33
N ILE A 282 -29.24 -17.96 21.18
CA ILE A 282 -29.31 -19.00 20.16
C ILE A 282 -27.90 -19.55 19.91
N PHE A 283 -27.78 -20.85 20.13
CA PHE A 283 -26.63 -21.65 19.75
C PHE A 283 -27.10 -22.60 18.64
N LEU A 284 -26.82 -22.25 17.39
CA LEU A 284 -27.32 -23.01 16.24
C LEU A 284 -26.89 -24.48 16.35
N GLY A 285 -27.83 -25.39 16.08
CA GLY A 285 -27.64 -26.83 16.27
C GLY A 285 -28.09 -27.37 17.64
N GLU A 286 -28.42 -26.50 18.61
CA GLU A 286 -29.10 -26.91 19.84
C GLU A 286 -30.64 -26.86 19.65
N LYS A 287 -31.33 -27.90 20.10
CA LYS A 287 -32.81 -27.94 20.17
C LYS A 287 -33.28 -27.85 21.62
N PRO A 288 -33.38 -26.63 22.19
CA PRO A 288 -33.73 -26.45 23.59
C PRO A 288 -35.16 -26.91 23.87
N THR A 289 -35.36 -27.66 24.96
CA THR A 289 -36.67 -28.14 25.41
C THR A 289 -37.30 -27.27 26.51
N ALA A 290 -36.52 -26.35 27.08
CA ALA A 290 -36.92 -25.42 28.12
C ALA A 290 -36.05 -24.15 28.06
N HIS A 291 -36.51 -23.08 28.70
CA HIS A 291 -35.70 -21.91 29.03
C HIS A 291 -35.13 -22.08 30.44
N GLU A 292 -33.96 -21.52 30.73
CA GLU A 292 -33.28 -21.72 32.02
C GLU A 292 -33.07 -20.40 32.75
N GLY A 293 -33.66 -20.26 33.94
CA GLY A 293 -33.55 -19.03 34.73
C GLY A 293 -34.00 -17.80 33.93
N LYS A 294 -33.06 -16.90 33.65
CA LYS A 294 -33.28 -15.68 32.85
C LYS A 294 -32.73 -15.75 31.43
N VAL A 295 -32.18 -16.90 31.04
CA VAL A 295 -31.63 -17.15 29.70
C VAL A 295 -32.67 -17.94 28.90
N TYR A 296 -33.30 -17.24 27.97
CA TYR A 296 -34.30 -17.79 27.07
C TYR A 296 -33.62 -18.39 25.84
N LEU A 297 -33.53 -19.72 25.82
CA LEU A 297 -32.91 -20.45 24.71
C LEU A 297 -33.86 -20.56 23.51
N ALA A 298 -33.44 -20.02 22.37
CA ALA A 298 -34.14 -20.08 21.09
C ALA A 298 -33.59 -21.20 20.20
N HIS A 299 -34.44 -21.73 19.33
CA HIS A 299 -34.12 -22.74 18.32
C HIS A 299 -33.86 -22.09 16.96
N THR A 300 -34.56 -20.99 16.62
CA THR A 300 -34.39 -20.26 15.35
C THR A 300 -34.08 -18.78 15.56
N LEU A 301 -33.47 -18.14 14.55
CA LEU A 301 -33.17 -16.71 14.51
C LEU A 301 -34.47 -15.89 14.62
N GLU A 302 -35.54 -16.33 13.98
CA GLU A 302 -36.86 -15.71 14.11
C GLU A 302 -37.40 -15.79 15.54
N GLU A 303 -37.30 -16.95 16.18
CA GLU A 303 -37.71 -17.12 17.58
C GLU A 303 -36.88 -16.22 18.50
N THR A 304 -35.57 -16.11 18.23
CA THR A 304 -34.65 -15.22 18.97
C THR A 304 -35.14 -13.77 18.92
N ALA A 305 -35.45 -13.27 17.72
CA ALA A 305 -35.98 -11.91 17.54
C ALA A 305 -37.31 -11.70 18.27
N LYS A 306 -38.26 -12.64 18.16
CA LYS A 306 -39.57 -12.51 18.79
C LYS A 306 -39.50 -12.54 20.33
N ILE A 307 -38.68 -13.42 20.90
CA ILE A 307 -38.44 -13.45 22.35
C ILE A 307 -37.80 -12.14 22.80
N ALA A 308 -36.80 -11.63 22.07
CA ALA A 308 -36.15 -10.36 22.39
C ALA A 308 -37.14 -9.20 22.45
N ILE A 309 -38.06 -9.11 21.48
CA ILE A 309 -39.09 -8.06 21.43
C ILE A 309 -40.05 -8.15 22.60
N ASP A 310 -40.53 -9.36 22.93
CA ASP A 310 -41.45 -9.54 24.04
C ASP A 310 -40.77 -9.18 25.37
N LEU A 311 -39.53 -9.61 25.59
CA LEU A 311 -38.74 -9.22 26.77
C LEU A 311 -38.52 -7.70 26.84
N ALA A 312 -38.16 -7.08 25.71
CA ALA A 312 -37.88 -5.65 25.62
C ALA A 312 -39.12 -4.77 25.77
N SER A 313 -40.30 -5.38 25.59
CA SER A 313 -41.61 -4.75 25.79
C SER A 313 -42.23 -5.13 27.15
N GLU A 314 -41.46 -5.76 28.05
CA GLU A 314 -41.92 -6.30 29.34
C GLU A 314 -43.13 -7.25 29.24
N LYS A 315 -43.27 -7.94 28.10
CA LYS A 315 -44.31 -8.95 27.88
C LYS A 315 -43.84 -10.31 28.36
N ALA A 316 -44.79 -11.12 28.82
CA ALA A 316 -44.51 -12.51 29.18
C ALA A 316 -44.08 -13.31 27.94
N VAL A 317 -42.93 -13.99 28.05
CA VAL A 317 -42.43 -14.87 27.00
C VAL A 317 -43.42 -16.02 26.77
N LYS A 318 -43.80 -16.23 25.51
CA LYS A 318 -44.75 -17.28 25.11
C LYS A 318 -44.07 -18.65 25.23
N LYS A 319 -44.86 -19.67 25.51
CA LYS A 319 -44.38 -21.07 25.51
C LYS A 319 -43.95 -21.54 24.13
N ASN A 320 -44.46 -20.91 23.07
CA ASN A 320 -44.18 -21.28 21.69
C ASN A 320 -44.35 -20.07 20.77
N TYR A 321 -43.32 -19.79 19.97
CA TYR A 321 -43.29 -18.70 18.98
C TYR A 321 -43.42 -19.19 17.54
N PHE A 322 -43.52 -20.49 17.33
CA PHE A 322 -43.68 -21.09 16.01
C PHE A 322 -45.03 -20.72 15.39
N GLU A 323 -44.96 -20.18 14.18
CA GLU A 323 -46.12 -19.84 13.36
C GLU A 323 -46.12 -20.71 12.11
N ALA A 324 -47.25 -21.35 11.81
CA ALA A 324 -47.35 -22.18 10.62
C ALA A 324 -47.46 -21.32 9.35
N VAL A 325 -46.55 -21.50 8.38
CA VAL A 325 -46.68 -20.89 7.05
C VAL A 325 -47.86 -21.52 6.30
N ALA A 326 -48.63 -20.67 5.61
CA ALA A 326 -49.75 -21.10 4.80
C ALA A 326 -49.28 -21.93 3.60
N LYS A 327 -49.96 -23.05 3.34
CA LYS A 327 -49.65 -23.90 2.18
C LYS A 327 -49.99 -23.17 0.88
N PRO A 328 -49.04 -22.97 -0.05
CA PRO A 328 -49.36 -22.39 -1.35
C PRO A 328 -50.23 -23.31 -2.19
N ASP A 329 -51.04 -22.74 -3.08
CA ASP A 329 -51.88 -23.47 -4.02
C ASP A 329 -51.08 -23.98 -5.23
N VAL A 330 -50.12 -24.87 -4.94
CA VAL A 330 -49.28 -25.54 -5.94
C VAL A 330 -49.14 -27.03 -5.62
N PRO A 331 -48.82 -27.89 -6.62
CA PRO A 331 -48.61 -29.32 -6.40
C PRO A 331 -47.53 -29.61 -5.35
N ILE A 332 -47.77 -30.62 -4.51
CA ILE A 332 -46.73 -31.18 -3.66
C ILE A 332 -45.72 -31.91 -4.55
N LEU A 333 -44.43 -31.72 -4.28
CA LEU A 333 -43.36 -32.40 -5.02
C LEU A 333 -43.38 -33.91 -4.79
N ALA A 334 -42.92 -34.65 -5.81
CA ALA A 334 -42.70 -36.09 -5.70
C ALA A 334 -41.64 -36.41 -4.63
N PHE A 335 -41.77 -37.58 -4.00
CA PHE A 335 -40.93 -38.00 -2.87
C PHE A 335 -39.42 -38.05 -3.20
N ASP A 336 -39.06 -38.35 -4.45
CA ASP A 336 -37.68 -38.43 -4.93
C ASP A 336 -36.99 -37.07 -5.15
N LYS A 337 -37.75 -35.98 -5.12
CA LYS A 337 -37.19 -34.63 -5.26
C LYS A 337 -36.44 -34.22 -4.00
N VAL A 338 -35.48 -33.30 -4.10
CA VAL A 338 -34.65 -32.81 -2.98
C VAL A 338 -34.62 -31.29 -2.89
N VAL A 339 -34.22 -30.77 -1.73
CA VAL A 339 -34.00 -29.32 -1.49
C VAL A 339 -32.51 -29.03 -1.65
N LYS A 340 -32.20 -27.94 -2.37
CA LYS A 340 -30.85 -27.41 -2.57
C LYS A 340 -30.78 -25.98 -2.00
N GLY A 341 -30.04 -25.76 -0.93
CA GLY A 341 -29.82 -24.46 -0.30
C GLY A 341 -28.56 -23.78 -0.85
N LEU A 342 -28.70 -22.55 -1.35
CA LEU A 342 -27.64 -21.73 -1.94
C LEU A 342 -27.55 -20.40 -1.18
N TYR A 343 -26.84 -20.42 -0.05
CA TYR A 343 -26.79 -19.30 0.87
C TYR A 343 -25.52 -18.47 0.69
N SER A 344 -25.66 -17.15 0.70
CA SER A 344 -24.55 -16.21 0.80
C SER A 344 -24.07 -16.02 2.24
N GLY A 345 -24.93 -16.30 3.23
CA GLY A 345 -24.62 -16.20 4.64
C GLY A 345 -24.53 -17.55 5.37
N GLY A 346 -23.36 -17.90 5.89
CA GLY A 346 -23.13 -19.18 6.57
C GLY A 346 -24.02 -19.47 7.78
N THR A 347 -24.48 -18.46 8.51
CA THR A 347 -25.40 -18.67 9.62
C THR A 347 -26.82 -19.00 9.17
N LEU A 348 -27.29 -18.35 8.09
CA LEU A 348 -28.56 -18.68 7.46
C LEU A 348 -28.53 -20.10 6.88
N ALA A 349 -27.39 -20.46 6.27
CA ALA A 349 -27.12 -21.81 5.80
C ALA A 349 -27.18 -22.83 6.95
N ALA A 350 -26.54 -22.54 8.09
CA ALA A 350 -26.54 -23.38 9.29
C ALA A 350 -27.95 -23.62 9.84
N GLU A 351 -28.76 -22.57 9.99
CA GLU A 351 -30.15 -22.70 10.42
C GLU A 351 -30.97 -23.55 9.43
N ALA A 352 -30.83 -23.31 8.13
CA ALA A 352 -31.53 -24.07 7.11
C ALA A 352 -31.14 -25.55 7.09
N GLY A 353 -29.83 -25.85 7.14
CA GLY A 353 -29.31 -27.20 7.22
C GLY A 353 -29.80 -27.95 8.46
N MET A 354 -29.80 -27.29 9.62
CA MET A 354 -30.29 -27.84 10.88
C MET A 354 -31.78 -28.21 10.76
N MET A 355 -32.63 -27.25 10.38
CA MET A 355 -34.08 -27.47 10.27
C MET A 355 -34.44 -28.55 9.24
N ILE A 356 -33.77 -28.59 8.09
CA ILE A 356 -33.98 -29.62 7.06
C ILE A 356 -33.56 -31.00 7.61
N SER A 357 -32.39 -31.08 8.25
CA SER A 357 -31.87 -32.33 8.80
C SER A 357 -32.79 -32.91 9.88
N GLU A 358 -33.27 -32.07 10.80
CA GLU A 358 -34.22 -32.48 11.84
C GLU A 358 -35.56 -32.94 11.28
N ALA A 359 -36.13 -32.21 10.33
CA ALA A 359 -37.44 -32.52 9.75
C ALA A 359 -37.45 -33.86 9.00
N LEU A 360 -36.29 -34.26 8.45
CA LEU A 360 -36.12 -35.45 7.63
C LEU A 360 -35.44 -36.61 8.38
N GLY A 361 -34.96 -36.40 9.61
CA GLY A 361 -34.19 -37.38 10.36
C GLY A 361 -32.88 -37.76 9.67
N LEU A 362 -32.16 -36.77 9.12
CA LEU A 362 -30.83 -36.97 8.50
C LEU A 362 -29.73 -36.97 9.57
N ASP A 363 -28.49 -37.27 9.19
CA ASP A 363 -27.32 -37.43 10.08
C ASP A 363 -26.81 -36.11 10.74
N GLY A 364 -27.69 -35.12 10.94
CA GLY A 364 -27.34 -33.81 11.50
C GLY A 364 -26.65 -32.89 10.49
N LEU A 365 -25.94 -31.87 10.99
CA LEU A 365 -25.06 -31.02 10.20
C LEU A 365 -23.77 -31.78 9.88
N ILE A 366 -23.34 -31.76 8.62
CA ILE A 366 -22.06 -32.38 8.21
C ILE A 366 -21.12 -31.24 7.85
N LYS A 367 -19.99 -31.12 8.55
CA LYS A 367 -18.92 -30.19 8.17
C LYS A 367 -18.02 -30.86 7.11
N GLN A 368 -18.48 -30.86 5.86
CA GLN A 368 -17.62 -31.04 4.70
C GLN A 368 -17.37 -29.64 4.11
N GLU A 369 -16.15 -29.31 3.69
CA GLU A 369 -15.81 -27.98 3.14
C GLU A 369 -16.88 -27.45 2.17
N GLY A 370 -17.37 -26.22 2.43
CA GLY A 370 -18.47 -25.53 1.72
C GLY A 370 -19.88 -26.07 1.91
N TYR A 371 -20.08 -27.28 2.44
CA TYR A 371 -21.39 -27.87 2.68
C TYR A 371 -21.75 -27.84 4.17
N ILE A 372 -22.94 -27.35 4.47
CA ILE A 372 -23.56 -27.39 5.80
C ILE A 372 -24.37 -28.67 5.99
N LEU A 373 -25.04 -29.11 4.92
CA LEU A 373 -25.79 -30.36 4.85
C LEU A 373 -25.49 -31.02 3.51
N LYS A 374 -25.20 -32.32 3.53
CA LYS A 374 -25.07 -33.16 2.32
C LYS A 374 -25.46 -34.59 2.63
N SER A 375 -26.75 -34.89 2.57
CA SER A 375 -27.27 -36.23 2.88
C SER A 375 -28.47 -36.58 2.00
N ASN A 376 -28.49 -37.80 1.46
CA ASN A 376 -29.60 -38.32 0.64
C ASN A 376 -30.02 -37.39 -0.53
N GLY A 377 -29.07 -36.63 -1.08
CA GLY A 377 -29.28 -35.65 -2.16
C GLY A 377 -29.74 -34.27 -1.69
N TYR A 378 -30.12 -34.09 -0.42
CA TYR A 378 -30.34 -32.78 0.19
C TYR A 378 -29.00 -32.10 0.43
N GLU A 379 -28.89 -30.87 -0.05
CA GLU A 379 -27.65 -30.10 0.05
C GLU A 379 -27.96 -28.68 0.51
N VAL A 380 -27.20 -28.16 1.46
CA VAL A 380 -27.21 -26.75 1.85
C VAL A 380 -25.76 -26.28 1.85
N ILE A 381 -25.47 -25.25 1.06
CA ILE A 381 -24.13 -24.72 0.82
C ILE A 381 -24.02 -23.34 1.46
N ASP A 382 -22.90 -23.11 2.13
CA ASP A 382 -22.42 -21.76 2.47
C ASP A 382 -21.49 -21.29 1.35
N LEU A 383 -22.01 -20.44 0.45
CA LEU A 383 -21.23 -19.91 -0.67
C LEU A 383 -20.20 -18.86 -0.22
N GLY A 384 -20.27 -18.41 1.02
CA GLY A 384 -19.30 -17.49 1.62
C GLY A 384 -18.04 -18.19 2.14
N ASP A 385 -18.04 -19.52 2.22
CA ASP A 385 -16.90 -20.33 2.66
C ASP A 385 -15.70 -20.16 1.71
N ASP A 386 -14.48 -20.20 2.28
CA ASP A 386 -13.21 -19.93 1.60
C ASP A 386 -13.05 -20.69 0.28
N ILE A 387 -13.60 -21.91 0.17
CA ILE A 387 -13.48 -22.70 -1.06
C ILE A 387 -14.17 -22.06 -2.28
N TYR A 388 -15.14 -21.17 -2.05
CA TYR A 388 -15.89 -20.47 -3.09
C TYR A 388 -15.43 -19.01 -3.28
N THR A 389 -14.74 -18.44 -2.29
CA THR A 389 -14.29 -17.04 -2.26
C THR A 389 -12.78 -16.89 -2.48
N GLN A 390 -12.01 -17.97 -2.52
CA GLN A 390 -10.60 -17.91 -2.92
C GLN A 390 -10.43 -17.29 -4.32
N GLY A 391 -9.86 -16.08 -4.36
CA GLY A 391 -9.65 -15.32 -5.60
C GLY A 391 -10.95 -14.76 -6.21
N LYS A 392 -12.09 -14.77 -5.50
CA LYS A 392 -13.39 -14.22 -5.94
C LYS A 392 -14.03 -13.37 -4.84
N PRO A 393 -14.77 -12.28 -5.16
CA PRO A 393 -15.46 -11.52 -4.13
C PRO A 393 -16.48 -12.39 -3.38
N HIS A 394 -16.79 -12.02 -2.15
CA HIS A 394 -17.81 -12.71 -1.35
C HIS A 394 -19.17 -12.68 -2.08
N PRO A 395 -20.00 -13.75 -2.04
CA PRO A 395 -21.27 -13.86 -2.76
C PRO A 395 -22.36 -12.85 -2.35
N MET A 396 -22.16 -12.11 -1.26
CA MET A 396 -23.02 -10.97 -0.91
C MET A 396 -22.73 -9.73 -1.75
N ILE A 397 -21.53 -9.63 -2.32
CA ILE A 397 -21.05 -8.52 -3.16
C ILE A 397 -21.17 -8.89 -4.62
N ASP A 398 -20.84 -10.14 -4.97
CA ASP A 398 -20.77 -10.61 -6.35
C ASP A 398 -21.71 -11.81 -6.60
N PRO A 399 -22.54 -11.78 -7.66
CA PRO A 399 -23.55 -12.80 -7.88
C PRO A 399 -23.02 -14.05 -8.62
N ASP A 400 -21.80 -14.06 -9.16
CA ASP A 400 -21.39 -15.03 -10.19
C ASP A 400 -21.44 -16.46 -9.72
N VAL A 401 -20.85 -16.74 -8.55
CA VAL A 401 -20.84 -18.09 -7.97
C VAL A 401 -22.27 -18.56 -7.70
N ARG A 402 -23.16 -17.64 -7.28
CA ARG A 402 -24.57 -17.95 -7.02
C ARG A 402 -25.29 -18.29 -8.31
N ILE A 403 -25.08 -17.52 -9.38
CA ILE A 403 -25.63 -17.76 -10.72
C ILE A 403 -25.19 -19.12 -11.25
N GLN A 404 -23.89 -19.43 -11.18
CA GLN A 404 -23.34 -20.72 -11.61
C GLN A 404 -24.00 -21.89 -10.87
N LYS A 405 -24.15 -21.77 -9.55
CA LYS A 405 -24.81 -22.81 -8.73
C LYS A 405 -26.31 -22.94 -8.99
N ILE A 406 -27.00 -21.84 -9.31
CA ILE A 406 -28.40 -21.87 -9.76
C ILE A 406 -28.53 -22.70 -11.03
N HIS A 407 -27.67 -22.50 -12.03
CA HIS A 407 -27.68 -23.31 -13.25
C HIS A 407 -27.30 -24.78 -12.98
N GLU A 408 -26.26 -25.01 -12.18
CA GLU A 408 -25.82 -26.37 -11.82
C GLU A 408 -26.96 -27.17 -11.17
N TYR A 409 -27.66 -26.60 -10.19
CA TYR A 409 -28.74 -27.29 -9.48
C TYR A 409 -30.08 -27.24 -10.20
N GLY A 410 -30.32 -26.22 -11.01
CA GLY A 410 -31.51 -26.06 -11.85
C GLY A 410 -31.67 -27.19 -12.85
N THR A 411 -30.56 -27.66 -13.43
CA THR A 411 -30.54 -28.75 -14.42
C THR A 411 -30.61 -30.17 -13.82
N GLN A 412 -30.45 -30.31 -12.50
CA GLN A 412 -30.49 -31.63 -11.87
C GLN A 412 -31.92 -32.17 -11.75
N SER A 413 -32.14 -33.38 -12.29
CA SER A 413 -33.48 -34.00 -12.35
C SER A 413 -34.13 -34.26 -10.98
N LYS A 414 -33.32 -34.44 -9.92
CA LYS A 414 -33.79 -34.62 -8.54
C LYS A 414 -34.05 -33.30 -7.82
N THR A 415 -33.54 -32.17 -8.29
CA THR A 415 -33.80 -30.87 -7.64
C THR A 415 -35.27 -30.49 -7.86
N GLY A 416 -36.00 -30.37 -6.75
CA GLY A 416 -37.38 -29.87 -6.77
C GLY A 416 -37.52 -28.49 -6.14
N ILE A 417 -36.58 -28.10 -5.27
CA ILE A 417 -36.56 -26.79 -4.61
C ILE A 417 -35.13 -26.25 -4.58
N ILE A 418 -34.97 -25.00 -5.01
CA ILE A 418 -33.77 -24.20 -4.73
C ILE A 418 -34.15 -23.14 -3.69
N LEU A 419 -33.50 -23.19 -2.54
CA LEU A 419 -33.68 -22.27 -1.41
C LEU A 419 -32.49 -21.32 -1.35
N PHE A 420 -32.71 -20.01 -1.22
CA PHE A 420 -31.62 -19.03 -1.21
C PHE A 420 -31.98 -17.76 -0.41
N ASP A 421 -30.97 -16.97 -0.08
CA ASP A 421 -31.08 -15.70 0.65
C ASP A 421 -30.78 -14.48 -0.24
N VAL A 422 -31.42 -13.35 0.03
CA VAL A 422 -31.04 -12.06 -0.53
C VAL A 422 -30.78 -11.11 0.64
N VAL A 423 -29.50 -10.89 0.95
CA VAL A 423 -29.09 -10.03 2.07
C VAL A 423 -28.89 -8.61 1.56
N LEU A 424 -29.55 -7.65 2.19
CA LEU A 424 -29.50 -6.22 1.87
C LEU A 424 -28.58 -5.47 2.86
N GLY A 425 -28.49 -4.15 2.71
CA GLY A 425 -27.74 -3.26 3.59
C GLY A 425 -26.43 -2.76 2.97
N TYR A 426 -25.69 -1.94 3.72
CA TYR A 426 -24.37 -1.46 3.28
C TYR A 426 -23.40 -2.63 3.07
N GLY A 427 -22.48 -2.48 2.12
CA GLY A 427 -21.51 -3.51 1.74
C GLY A 427 -22.07 -4.61 0.81
N ALA A 428 -23.38 -4.92 0.85
CA ALA A 428 -23.98 -5.88 -0.07
C ALA A 428 -24.14 -5.30 -1.49
N HIS A 429 -24.29 -6.19 -2.48
CA HIS A 429 -24.54 -5.82 -3.88
C HIS A 429 -25.75 -4.86 -4.02
N GLU A 430 -25.66 -3.88 -4.92
CA GLU A 430 -26.67 -2.83 -5.10
C GLU A 430 -28.03 -3.37 -5.57
N ASP A 431 -28.04 -4.36 -6.48
CA ASP A 431 -29.25 -5.07 -6.93
C ASP A 431 -29.07 -6.59 -7.10
N MET A 432 -28.90 -7.32 -6.00
CA MET A 432 -28.69 -8.78 -6.05
C MET A 432 -29.91 -9.52 -6.65
N ALA A 433 -31.14 -9.05 -6.40
CA ALA A 433 -32.33 -9.65 -6.99
C ALA A 433 -32.31 -9.52 -8.51
N GLY A 434 -31.98 -8.34 -9.04
CA GLY A 434 -31.83 -8.12 -10.48
C GLY A 434 -30.78 -9.03 -11.12
N ALA A 435 -29.66 -9.26 -10.43
CA ALA A 435 -28.59 -10.13 -10.91
C ALA A 435 -28.97 -11.62 -10.97
N LEU A 436 -29.69 -12.13 -9.95
CA LEU A 436 -30.05 -13.56 -9.89
C LEU A 436 -31.27 -13.92 -10.75
N LEU A 437 -32.20 -12.99 -10.94
CA LEU A 437 -33.48 -13.24 -11.62
C LEU A 437 -33.36 -13.82 -13.05
N PRO A 438 -32.44 -13.37 -13.92
CA PRO A 438 -32.26 -13.96 -15.25
C PRO A 438 -31.97 -15.46 -15.21
N ALA A 439 -31.02 -15.89 -14.37
CA ALA A 439 -30.66 -17.29 -14.22
C ALA A 439 -31.83 -18.12 -13.67
N ILE A 440 -32.55 -17.59 -12.68
CA ILE A 440 -33.73 -18.24 -12.10
C ILE A 440 -34.83 -18.43 -13.16
N LYS A 441 -35.13 -17.39 -13.95
CA LYS A 441 -36.15 -17.45 -15.02
C LYS A 441 -35.78 -18.46 -16.10
N GLU A 442 -34.50 -18.53 -16.47
CA GLU A 442 -34.00 -19.50 -17.42
C GLU A 442 -34.21 -20.94 -16.92
N GLU A 443 -33.81 -21.24 -15.69
CA GLU A 443 -33.96 -22.59 -15.12
C GLU A 443 -35.42 -22.98 -14.88
N LEU A 444 -36.28 -22.03 -14.51
CA LEU A 444 -37.73 -22.24 -14.46
C LEU A 444 -38.32 -22.57 -15.84
N ALA A 445 -37.87 -21.88 -16.89
CA ALA A 445 -38.30 -22.15 -18.26
C ALA A 445 -37.86 -23.54 -18.74
N LYS A 446 -36.59 -23.91 -18.52
CA LYS A 446 -36.05 -25.24 -18.84
C LYS A 446 -36.80 -26.35 -18.10
N ALA A 447 -37.02 -26.21 -16.79
CA ALA A 447 -37.77 -27.19 -16.01
C ALA A 447 -39.20 -27.38 -16.55
N LYS A 448 -39.86 -26.30 -16.99
CA LYS A 448 -41.18 -26.36 -17.61
C LYS A 448 -41.17 -27.09 -18.96
N GLU A 449 -40.17 -26.85 -19.81
CA GLU A 449 -39.98 -27.58 -21.08
C GLU A 449 -39.76 -29.08 -20.85
N GLU A 450 -39.00 -29.42 -19.81
CA GLU A 450 -38.74 -30.80 -19.36
C GLU A 450 -39.93 -31.46 -18.64
N LYS A 451 -41.03 -30.73 -18.41
CA LYS A 451 -42.17 -31.15 -17.58
C LYS A 451 -41.76 -31.56 -16.15
N ARG A 452 -40.73 -30.92 -15.62
CA ARG A 452 -40.25 -31.09 -14.24
C ARG A 452 -40.77 -29.94 -13.38
N THR A 453 -41.24 -30.26 -12.19
CA THR A 453 -41.61 -29.25 -11.19
C THR A 453 -40.36 -28.79 -10.44
N LEU A 454 -40.05 -27.50 -10.53
CA LEU A 454 -38.97 -26.83 -9.83
C LEU A 454 -39.54 -25.58 -9.16
N TYR A 455 -39.30 -25.41 -7.87
CA TYR A 455 -39.66 -24.22 -7.11
C TYR A 455 -38.41 -23.49 -6.64
N PHE A 456 -38.51 -22.16 -6.58
CA PHE A 456 -37.55 -21.31 -5.92
C PHE A 456 -38.19 -20.72 -4.67
N VAL A 457 -37.49 -20.79 -3.55
CA VAL A 457 -37.89 -20.21 -2.27
C VAL A 457 -36.80 -19.27 -1.80
N ALA A 458 -37.16 -18.05 -1.41
CA ALA A 458 -36.23 -17.02 -0.99
C ALA A 458 -36.57 -16.48 0.40
N THR A 459 -35.55 -16.03 1.12
CA THR A 459 -35.70 -15.09 2.24
C THR A 459 -34.98 -13.79 1.89
N VAL A 460 -35.57 -12.64 2.24
CA VAL A 460 -34.92 -11.32 2.09
C VAL A 460 -34.53 -10.82 3.47
N VAL A 461 -33.21 -10.69 3.70
CA VAL A 461 -32.64 -10.25 4.97
C VAL A 461 -32.33 -8.76 4.87
N GLY A 462 -33.27 -7.92 5.30
CA GLY A 462 -33.12 -6.48 5.24
C GLY A 462 -34.28 -5.68 5.85
N THR A 463 -34.18 -4.36 5.80
CA THR A 463 -35.20 -3.42 6.28
C THR A 463 -35.65 -2.48 5.16
N ARG A 464 -36.77 -1.79 5.39
CA ARG A 464 -37.27 -0.73 4.48
C ARG A 464 -36.37 0.51 4.42
N LYS A 465 -35.34 0.57 5.26
CA LYS A 465 -34.37 1.66 5.32
C LYS A 465 -33.08 1.34 4.59
N ASP A 466 -32.89 0.09 4.16
CA ASP A 466 -31.70 -0.32 3.42
C ASP A 466 -31.68 0.31 2.01
N PRO A 467 -30.47 0.61 1.47
CA PRO A 467 -30.32 1.27 0.17
C PRO A 467 -31.01 0.55 -1.00
N GLN A 468 -31.08 -0.78 -0.95
CA GLN A 468 -31.60 -1.63 -2.03
C GLN A 468 -33.14 -1.74 -2.09
N ASN A 469 -33.86 -1.11 -1.16
CA ASN A 469 -35.33 -1.14 -1.07
C ASN A 469 -35.91 -2.57 -0.88
N TYR A 470 -36.21 -2.90 0.38
CA TYR A 470 -36.78 -4.20 0.76
C TYR A 470 -38.10 -4.55 0.05
N ASP A 471 -39.09 -3.65 0.04
CA ASP A 471 -40.42 -3.98 -0.48
C ASP A 471 -40.38 -4.18 -2.01
N GLU A 472 -39.55 -3.42 -2.72
CA GLU A 472 -39.31 -3.59 -4.16
C GLU A 472 -38.59 -4.90 -4.47
N THR A 473 -37.57 -5.25 -3.69
CA THR A 473 -36.83 -6.51 -3.83
C THR A 473 -37.76 -7.71 -3.67
N VAL A 474 -38.56 -7.73 -2.61
CA VAL A 474 -39.55 -8.81 -2.35
C VAL A 474 -40.51 -8.93 -3.53
N LYS A 475 -41.12 -7.81 -3.95
CA LYS A 475 -42.09 -7.79 -5.05
C LYS A 475 -41.51 -8.32 -6.35
N ARG A 476 -40.28 -7.95 -6.71
CA ARG A 476 -39.62 -8.39 -7.95
C ARG A 476 -39.37 -9.90 -7.96
N LEU A 477 -39.04 -10.48 -6.81
CA LEU A 477 -38.87 -11.93 -6.65
C LEU A 477 -40.23 -12.65 -6.79
N GLU A 478 -41.26 -12.15 -6.11
CA GLU A 478 -42.63 -12.71 -6.19
C GLU A 478 -43.19 -12.64 -7.62
N ASP A 479 -43.04 -11.51 -8.31
CA ASP A 479 -43.46 -11.30 -9.70
C ASP A 479 -42.76 -12.27 -10.68
N ALA A 480 -41.59 -12.80 -10.30
CA ALA A 480 -40.85 -13.82 -11.06
C ALA A 480 -41.26 -15.27 -10.73
N GLY A 481 -42.25 -15.47 -9.85
CA GLY A 481 -42.74 -16.78 -9.44
C GLY A 481 -41.94 -17.46 -8.33
N ILE A 482 -41.12 -16.68 -7.60
CA ILE A 482 -40.35 -17.16 -6.45
C ILE A 482 -41.22 -17.02 -5.19
N PHE A 483 -41.22 -18.04 -4.33
CA PHE A 483 -41.88 -17.94 -3.04
C PHE A 483 -41.00 -17.20 -2.05
N VAL A 484 -41.39 -16.00 -1.63
CA VAL A 484 -40.62 -15.20 -0.67
C VAL A 484 -41.22 -15.35 0.73
N ALA A 485 -40.38 -15.72 1.71
CA ALA A 485 -40.77 -15.83 3.10
C ALA A 485 -40.19 -14.68 3.94
N GLU A 486 -40.84 -14.37 5.06
CA GLU A 486 -40.49 -13.23 5.93
C GLU A 486 -39.25 -13.47 6.82
N SER A 487 -38.81 -14.71 6.94
CA SER A 487 -37.64 -15.15 7.69
C SER A 487 -37.03 -16.38 7.03
N ASN A 488 -35.76 -16.66 7.33
CA ASN A 488 -35.09 -17.86 6.87
C ASN A 488 -35.77 -19.14 7.40
N ALA A 489 -36.17 -19.15 8.67
CA ALA A 489 -36.92 -20.26 9.26
C ALA A 489 -38.25 -20.52 8.53
N LYS A 490 -39.01 -19.48 8.17
CA LYS A 490 -40.24 -19.61 7.37
C LYS A 490 -39.94 -20.06 5.94
N ALA A 491 -38.82 -19.65 5.34
CA ALA A 491 -38.41 -20.09 4.01
C ALA A 491 -38.15 -21.61 4.00
N VAL A 492 -37.47 -22.11 5.03
CA VAL A 492 -37.22 -23.55 5.20
C VAL A 492 -38.52 -24.31 5.46
N GLN A 493 -39.38 -23.79 6.32
CA GLN A 493 -40.71 -24.37 6.58
C GLN A 493 -41.52 -24.49 5.29
N LEU A 494 -41.52 -23.44 4.46
CA LEU A 494 -42.21 -23.42 3.18
C LEU A 494 -41.63 -24.44 2.21
N ALA A 495 -40.31 -24.56 2.13
CA ALA A 495 -39.64 -25.55 1.30
C ALA A 495 -40.03 -26.99 1.72
N LEU A 496 -40.04 -27.28 3.02
CA LEU A 496 -40.48 -28.58 3.55
C LEU A 496 -41.97 -28.84 3.26
N LEU A 497 -42.81 -27.81 3.36
CA LEU A 497 -44.25 -27.91 3.08
C LEU A 497 -44.56 -28.19 1.60
N LEU A 498 -43.82 -27.58 0.68
CA LEU A 498 -43.86 -27.88 -0.77
C LEU A 498 -43.46 -29.34 -1.06
N LYS A 499 -42.71 -29.95 -0.14
CA LYS A 499 -42.32 -31.37 -0.15
C LYS A 499 -43.29 -32.29 0.58
N GLY A 500 -44.37 -31.74 1.15
CA GLY A 500 -45.38 -32.49 1.90
C GLY A 500 -44.99 -32.77 3.36
N ILE A 501 -43.93 -32.12 3.87
CA ILE A 501 -43.42 -32.30 5.23
C ILE A 501 -43.90 -31.12 6.07
N THR A 502 -44.53 -31.41 7.21
CA THR A 502 -44.93 -30.39 8.19
C THR A 502 -44.04 -30.51 9.41
N ILE A 503 -43.54 -29.38 9.88
CA ILE A 503 -42.75 -29.28 11.12
C ILE A 503 -43.57 -28.57 12.21
N SER A 504 -43.16 -28.75 13.46
CA SER A 504 -43.75 -28.08 14.62
C SER A 504 -42.72 -27.94 15.73
N GLU A 505 -42.85 -26.90 16.55
CA GLU A 505 -42.07 -26.73 17.77
C GLU A 505 -42.83 -27.14 19.02
N SER A 506 -42.10 -27.68 20.00
CA SER A 506 -42.67 -28.01 21.31
C SER A 506 -42.75 -26.79 22.21
N ASN A 507 -43.68 -26.80 23.16
CA ASN A 507 -43.74 -25.76 24.19
C ASN A 507 -42.47 -25.80 25.06
N LYS A 508 -41.88 -24.63 25.33
CA LYS A 508 -40.76 -24.45 26.26
C LYS A 508 -41.30 -23.82 27.55
N GLU A 509 -41.08 -24.52 28.66
CA GLU A 509 -41.33 -23.95 30.00
C GLU A 509 -40.05 -23.27 30.51
N VAL A 510 -40.19 -22.33 31.45
CA VAL A 510 -39.05 -21.75 32.17
C VAL A 510 -38.77 -22.61 33.40
N ILE A 511 -37.55 -23.17 33.48
CA ILE A 511 -37.08 -23.96 34.62
C ILE A 511 -36.03 -23.17 35.42
N ASP A 512 -35.91 -23.46 36.72
CA ASP A 512 -34.90 -22.83 37.57
C ASP A 512 -33.47 -23.21 37.15
N TYR A 513 -32.59 -22.22 37.02
CA TYR A 513 -31.16 -22.45 36.81
C TYR A 513 -30.51 -22.97 38.10
N LYS A 514 -29.82 -24.12 38.01
CA LYS A 514 -29.19 -24.81 39.16
C LYS A 514 -27.66 -24.72 39.18
N GLY A 515 -27.03 -24.06 38.20
CA GLY A 515 -25.58 -23.90 38.14
C GLY A 515 -25.07 -22.78 39.06
N GLU A 516 -23.74 -22.69 39.19
CA GLU A 516 -23.08 -21.65 39.96
C GLU A 516 -23.03 -20.33 39.18
N LYS A 517 -23.29 -19.20 39.85
CA LYS A 517 -23.12 -17.87 39.28
C LYS A 517 -21.71 -17.34 39.56
N VAL A 518 -21.20 -16.50 38.67
CA VAL A 518 -19.88 -15.86 38.77
C VAL A 518 -20.02 -14.37 39.07
N ALA A 519 -18.94 -13.76 39.58
CA ALA A 519 -18.88 -12.31 39.71
C ALA A 519 -18.78 -11.67 38.32
N VAL A 520 -19.67 -10.72 38.03
CA VAL A 520 -19.67 -9.98 36.76
C VAL A 520 -18.68 -8.81 36.88
N PRO A 521 -17.64 -8.72 36.03
CA PRO A 521 -16.70 -7.61 36.07
C PRO A 521 -17.36 -6.30 35.60
N GLN A 522 -16.69 -5.18 35.85
CA GLN A 522 -17.10 -3.87 35.32
C GLN A 522 -16.43 -3.64 33.96
N ALA A 523 -17.17 -3.04 33.01
CA ALA A 523 -16.60 -2.59 31.76
C ALA A 523 -15.57 -1.47 31.98
N SER A 524 -14.56 -1.41 31.13
CA SER A 524 -13.59 -0.30 31.16
C SER A 524 -14.26 1.02 30.75
N ALA A 525 -13.63 2.15 31.09
CA ALA A 525 -14.12 3.46 30.67
C ALA A 525 -14.19 3.61 29.14
N ALA A 526 -13.24 3.03 28.40
CA ALA A 526 -13.22 3.06 26.94
C ALA A 526 -14.37 2.24 26.34
N VAL A 527 -14.61 1.03 26.85
CA VAL A 527 -15.74 0.19 26.46
C VAL A 527 -17.08 0.86 26.79
N THR A 528 -17.20 1.52 27.94
CA THR A 528 -18.41 2.29 28.26
C THR A 528 -18.58 3.48 27.31
N GLU A 529 -17.50 4.18 26.96
CA GLU A 529 -17.55 5.36 26.08
C GLU A 529 -18.02 5.01 24.66
N ILE A 530 -17.54 3.90 24.09
CA ILE A 530 -17.90 3.51 22.72
C ILE A 530 -19.38 3.13 22.58
N LEU A 531 -20.01 2.65 23.66
CA LEU A 531 -21.43 2.33 23.68
C LEU A 531 -22.33 3.54 23.95
N ASN A 532 -21.79 4.62 24.53
CA ASN A 532 -22.56 5.82 24.90
C ASN A 532 -22.35 6.99 23.94
N THR A 533 -21.43 6.87 22.98
CA THR A 533 -21.12 7.92 22.01
C THR A 533 -21.10 7.39 20.59
N LYS A 534 -21.26 8.28 19.61
CA LYS A 534 -21.07 7.93 18.20
C LYS A 534 -19.59 7.61 17.95
N PRO A 535 -19.29 6.54 17.20
CA PRO A 535 -17.91 6.12 16.95
C PRO A 535 -17.16 7.15 16.09
N ARG A 536 -15.86 7.25 16.34
CA ARG A 536 -14.92 8.14 15.65
C ARG A 536 -13.78 7.27 15.16
N ILE A 537 -13.83 6.97 13.86
CA ILE A 537 -13.18 5.80 13.27
C ILE A 537 -12.00 6.25 12.42
N ILE A 538 -10.86 5.57 12.58
CA ILE A 538 -9.82 5.55 11.56
C ILE A 538 -10.12 4.36 10.65
N ASN A 539 -10.56 4.64 9.43
CA ASN A 539 -10.90 3.60 8.47
C ASN A 539 -9.66 3.21 7.66
N VAL A 540 -9.23 1.97 7.80
CA VAL A 540 -8.02 1.40 7.22
C VAL A 540 -8.42 0.34 6.20
N GLY A 541 -8.40 0.71 4.92
CA GLY A 541 -8.85 -0.14 3.81
C GLY A 541 -9.95 0.52 2.97
N LEU A 542 -11.09 -0.15 2.83
CA LEU A 542 -12.18 0.17 1.91
C LEU A 542 -12.80 1.51 2.24
N GLN A 543 -12.66 2.48 1.33
CA GLN A 543 -13.23 3.81 1.52
C GLN A 543 -14.76 3.81 1.59
N SER A 544 -15.44 2.84 0.96
CA SER A 544 -16.90 2.71 0.97
C SER A 544 -17.48 2.50 2.36
N PHE A 545 -16.71 1.94 3.32
CA PHE A 545 -17.16 1.80 4.71
C PHE A 545 -17.37 3.13 5.43
N ASN A 546 -16.82 4.24 4.91
CA ASN A 546 -17.03 5.57 5.49
C ASN A 546 -18.45 6.11 5.28
N GLU A 547 -19.15 5.65 4.25
CA GLU A 547 -20.47 6.17 3.87
C GLU A 547 -21.47 5.94 5.01
N SER A 548 -21.64 4.69 5.44
CA SER A 548 -22.55 4.36 6.55
C SER A 548 -22.13 4.99 7.88
N ILE A 549 -20.84 5.22 8.10
CA ILE A 549 -20.36 5.89 9.31
C ILE A 549 -20.82 7.35 9.32
N THR A 550 -20.63 8.05 8.21
CA THR A 550 -20.90 9.48 8.09
C THR A 550 -22.41 9.76 8.04
N ASP A 551 -23.16 8.97 7.27
CA ASP A 551 -24.61 9.09 7.11
C ASP A 551 -25.37 8.94 8.45
N TYR A 552 -24.81 8.17 9.38
CA TYR A 552 -25.42 7.87 10.68
C TYR A 552 -24.76 8.60 11.86
N GLY A 553 -24.02 9.67 11.55
CA GLY A 553 -23.51 10.64 12.53
C GLY A 553 -22.24 10.23 13.27
N GLY A 554 -21.54 9.20 12.78
CA GLY A 554 -20.15 8.93 13.16
C GLY A 554 -19.18 9.90 12.48
N LYS A 555 -17.92 9.87 12.91
CA LYS A 555 -16.82 10.56 12.22
C LYS A 555 -15.86 9.54 11.67
N SER A 556 -15.28 9.80 10.51
CA SER A 556 -14.25 8.93 9.96
C SER A 556 -13.11 9.71 9.29
N VAL A 557 -11.89 9.17 9.41
CA VAL A 557 -10.72 9.55 8.60
C VAL A 557 -10.30 8.35 7.78
N GLN A 558 -10.20 8.54 6.47
CA GLN A 558 -9.73 7.53 5.54
C GLN A 558 -8.20 7.44 5.58
N PHE A 559 -7.67 6.32 6.05
CA PHE A 559 -6.26 5.96 5.95
C PHE A 559 -6.05 5.05 4.73
N ASN A 560 -5.48 5.62 3.66
CA ASN A 560 -5.06 4.92 2.46
C ASN A 560 -3.80 4.09 2.72
N TRP A 561 -4.01 2.99 3.45
CA TRP A 561 -2.97 2.06 3.82
C TRP A 561 -2.35 1.38 2.59
N ARG A 562 -1.04 1.14 2.67
CA ARG A 562 -0.26 0.37 1.69
C ARG A 562 0.71 -0.54 2.44
N PRO A 563 1.08 -1.70 1.89
CA PRO A 563 2.13 -2.54 2.46
C PRO A 563 3.45 -1.75 2.58
N LYS A 564 4.01 -1.68 3.79
CA LYS A 564 5.35 -1.14 4.02
C LYS A 564 6.37 -1.86 3.16
N ALA A 565 7.42 -1.16 2.73
CA ALA A 565 8.48 -1.70 1.89
C ALA A 565 7.99 -2.40 0.62
N GLY A 566 6.87 -1.89 0.07
CA GLY A 566 6.18 -2.51 -1.05
C GLY A 566 5.87 -3.98 -0.84
N GLY A 567 5.57 -4.39 0.40
CA GLY A 567 5.23 -5.77 0.77
C GLY A 567 6.42 -6.73 0.86
N ASN A 568 7.66 -6.24 0.75
CA ASN A 568 8.85 -7.08 0.94
C ASN A 568 8.95 -7.55 2.40
N LYS A 569 8.52 -8.79 2.67
CA LYS A 569 8.44 -9.38 4.02
C LYS A 569 9.74 -9.30 4.81
N LYS A 570 10.88 -9.48 4.14
CA LYS A 570 12.19 -9.39 4.78
C LYS A 570 12.47 -7.95 5.22
N MET A 571 12.21 -6.97 4.35
CA MET A 571 12.40 -5.56 4.69
C MET A 571 11.43 -5.10 5.79
N ILE A 572 10.17 -5.54 5.75
CA ILE A 572 9.17 -5.24 6.80
C ILE A 572 9.67 -5.74 8.16
N LYS A 573 10.16 -6.97 8.25
CA LYS A 573 10.71 -7.53 9.49
C LYS A 573 11.94 -6.76 9.98
N ILE A 574 12.85 -6.39 9.08
CA ILE A 574 14.04 -5.58 9.42
C ILE A 574 13.62 -4.21 9.95
N LEU A 575 12.75 -3.49 9.24
CA LEU A 575 12.24 -2.19 9.66
C LEU A 575 11.53 -2.27 11.01
N SER A 576 10.69 -3.29 11.21
CA SER A 576 9.98 -3.51 12.47
C SER A 576 10.93 -3.76 13.64
N ALA A 577 12.00 -4.54 13.43
CA ALA A 577 13.01 -4.79 14.45
C ALA A 577 13.88 -3.56 14.75
N LEU A 578 14.12 -2.70 13.75
CA LEU A 578 14.84 -1.44 13.95
C LEU A 578 14.01 -0.38 14.68
N GLU A 579 12.68 -0.53 14.72
CA GLU A 579 11.78 0.38 15.44
C GLU A 579 12.05 0.38 16.95
N ASP A 580 12.42 -0.78 17.51
CA ASP A 580 12.83 -0.92 18.91
C ASP A 580 14.08 -0.07 19.25
N HIS A 581 14.83 0.35 18.23
CA HIS A 581 16.04 1.17 18.31
C HIS A 581 15.87 2.58 17.72
N ALA A 582 14.64 2.99 17.40
CA ALA A 582 14.38 4.21 16.63
C ALA A 582 15.00 5.46 17.26
N ALA A 583 14.97 5.58 18.59
CA ALA A 583 15.53 6.73 19.31
C ALA A 583 17.07 6.80 19.22
N GLU A 584 17.77 5.66 19.29
CA GLU A 584 19.22 5.60 19.18
C GLU A 584 19.68 5.95 17.76
N ILE A 585 19.00 5.37 16.76
CA ILE A 585 19.27 5.64 15.35
C ILE A 585 19.03 7.12 15.03
N GLN A 586 17.98 7.72 15.59
CA GLN A 586 17.69 9.14 15.40
C GLN A 586 18.81 10.03 15.97
N ALA A 587 19.30 9.74 17.17
CA ALA A 587 20.40 10.48 17.78
C ALA A 587 21.73 10.34 17.00
N GLU A 588 21.95 9.22 16.33
CA GLU A 588 23.09 9.02 15.42
C GLU A 588 22.95 9.83 14.13
N ASN A 589 21.77 9.77 13.52
CA ASN A 589 21.44 10.52 12.31
C ASN A 589 21.55 12.03 12.52
N GLU A 590 21.11 12.55 13.67
CA GLU A 590 21.24 13.97 14.02
C GLU A 590 22.69 14.45 14.01
N LYS A 591 23.66 13.62 14.43
CA LYS A 591 25.10 13.99 14.39
C LYS A 591 25.61 14.14 12.96
N VAL A 592 25.18 13.27 12.05
CA VAL A 592 25.51 13.38 10.62
C VAL A 592 24.92 14.67 10.05
N ILE A 593 23.63 14.89 10.31
CA ILE A 593 22.87 16.06 9.87
C ILE A 593 23.49 17.37 10.35
N GLU A 594 23.89 17.46 11.62
CA GLU A 594 24.51 18.65 12.17
C GLU A 594 25.86 18.96 11.51
N LYS A 595 26.66 17.95 11.16
CA LYS A 595 27.90 18.19 10.39
C LYS A 595 27.62 18.70 8.97
N ILE A 596 26.56 18.21 8.32
CA ILE A 596 26.14 18.73 7.00
C ILE A 596 25.74 20.21 7.13
N LYS A 597 24.86 20.55 8.09
CA LYS A 597 24.40 21.93 8.31
C LYS A 597 25.54 22.90 8.64
N ASN A 598 26.51 22.46 9.44
CA ASN A 598 27.63 23.29 9.91
C ASN A 598 28.82 23.32 8.93
N SER A 599 28.74 22.65 7.78
CA SER A 599 29.82 22.62 6.80
C SER A 599 30.11 24.02 6.22
N GLN A 600 31.37 24.31 5.97
CA GLN A 600 31.87 25.60 5.48
C GLN A 600 32.79 25.41 4.27
N PRO A 601 32.23 25.08 3.09
CA PRO A 601 33.01 24.85 1.88
C PRO A 601 33.51 26.14 1.22
N PHE A 602 34.80 26.20 0.94
CA PHE A 602 35.46 27.28 0.21
C PHE A 602 36.17 26.76 -1.03
N LEU A 603 36.00 27.44 -2.17
CA LEU A 603 36.85 27.23 -3.33
C LEU A 603 38.16 27.99 -3.11
N VAL A 604 39.24 27.23 -2.91
CA VAL A 604 40.54 27.79 -2.51
C VAL A 604 41.57 27.78 -3.63
N ASN A 605 41.46 26.88 -4.61
CA ASN A 605 42.43 26.79 -5.70
C ASN A 605 41.88 26.03 -6.93
N VAL A 606 42.64 26.08 -8.03
CA VAL A 606 42.52 25.19 -9.18
C VAL A 606 43.93 24.69 -9.53
N VAL A 607 44.13 23.38 -9.58
CA VAL A 607 45.47 22.77 -9.76
C VAL A 607 45.41 21.51 -10.62
N PRO A 608 46.51 21.05 -11.24
CA PRO A 608 46.53 19.75 -11.91
C PRO A 608 46.23 18.62 -10.91
N ALA A 609 45.41 17.65 -11.32
CA ALA A 609 44.91 16.60 -10.43
C ALA A 609 46.02 15.81 -9.72
N ASN A 610 47.13 15.50 -10.41
CA ASN A 610 48.26 14.77 -9.85
C ASN A 610 49.01 15.51 -8.72
N THR A 611 48.75 16.81 -8.52
CA THR A 611 49.36 17.59 -7.43
C THR A 611 48.63 17.41 -6.10
N VAL A 612 47.37 16.97 -6.13
CA VAL A 612 46.49 16.84 -4.95
C VAL A 612 45.89 15.45 -4.78
N ILE A 613 45.97 14.60 -5.81
CA ILE A 613 45.54 13.20 -5.81
C ILE A 613 46.79 12.32 -6.03
N PRO A 614 47.40 11.78 -4.96
CA PRO A 614 48.65 11.01 -5.04
C PRO A 614 48.61 9.83 -6.00
N GLU A 615 47.46 9.16 -6.11
CA GLU A 615 47.25 7.98 -6.94
C GLU A 615 47.42 8.26 -8.44
N LEU A 616 47.31 9.52 -8.86
CA LEU A 616 47.54 9.98 -10.24
C LEU A 616 49.00 10.33 -10.53
N ASN A 617 49.87 10.31 -9.52
CA ASN A 617 51.30 10.60 -9.64
C ASN A 617 52.19 9.36 -9.48
N GLU A 618 51.59 8.16 -9.46
CA GLU A 618 52.31 6.90 -9.43
C GLU A 618 52.88 6.51 -10.81
N ALA A 619 53.85 5.58 -10.84
CA ALA A 619 54.45 5.09 -12.08
C ALA A 619 53.44 4.37 -12.99
N LYS A 620 52.37 3.81 -12.42
CA LYS A 620 51.30 3.16 -13.18
C LYS A 620 50.30 4.22 -13.67
N LYS A 621 50.07 4.26 -14.99
CA LYS A 621 49.04 5.11 -15.62
C LYS A 621 47.70 4.86 -14.92
N THR A 622 47.07 5.92 -14.43
CA THR A 622 45.84 5.84 -13.65
C THR A 622 44.82 6.84 -14.18
N LEU A 623 43.58 6.40 -14.36
CA LEU A 623 42.43 7.25 -14.63
C LEU A 623 41.42 7.09 -13.50
N LEU A 624 40.85 8.19 -13.03
CA LEU A 624 39.67 8.13 -12.17
C LEU A 624 38.40 7.95 -13.01
N HIS A 625 37.31 7.49 -12.42
CA HIS A 625 36.01 7.40 -13.07
C HIS A 625 34.86 7.68 -12.09
N ALA A 626 33.69 8.06 -12.63
CA ALA A 626 32.47 8.19 -11.83
C ALA A 626 31.88 6.83 -11.42
N GLY A 627 31.07 6.83 -10.38
CA GLY A 627 30.32 5.67 -9.89
C GLY A 627 31.11 4.73 -8.98
N PRO A 628 30.48 3.61 -8.55
CA PRO A 628 31.19 2.56 -7.83
C PRO A 628 32.24 1.87 -8.72
N PRO A 629 33.21 1.13 -8.13
CA PRO A 629 34.30 0.48 -8.87
C PRO A 629 33.82 -0.32 -10.08
N ILE A 630 34.47 -0.11 -11.23
CA ILE A 630 34.15 -0.78 -12.50
C ILE A 630 35.43 -1.07 -13.29
N THR A 631 35.45 -2.15 -14.04
CA THR A 631 36.54 -2.47 -14.97
C THR A 631 36.29 -1.89 -16.36
N TYR A 632 37.34 -1.64 -17.14
CA TYR A 632 37.23 -1.00 -18.45
C TYR A 632 36.32 -1.75 -19.43
N ASP A 633 36.32 -3.09 -19.40
CA ASP A 633 35.48 -3.92 -20.27
C ASP A 633 33.98 -3.71 -20.01
N GLN A 634 33.60 -3.46 -18.75
CA GLN A 634 32.23 -3.19 -18.31
C GLN A 634 31.78 -1.75 -18.56
N MET A 635 32.72 -0.81 -18.73
CA MET A 635 32.39 0.60 -18.97
C MET A 635 31.50 0.81 -20.21
N THR A 636 30.55 1.74 -20.10
CA THR A 636 29.67 2.13 -21.21
C THR A 636 30.38 2.98 -22.25
N GLY A 637 29.74 3.19 -23.41
CA GLY A 637 30.33 3.93 -24.53
C GLY A 637 30.86 5.33 -24.16
N PRO A 638 30.09 6.20 -23.49
CA PRO A 638 30.58 7.50 -23.04
C PRO A 638 31.83 7.42 -22.17
N MET A 639 31.88 6.48 -21.23
CA MET A 639 33.02 6.32 -20.33
C MET A 639 34.25 5.81 -21.08
N LYS A 640 34.09 4.81 -21.96
CA LYS A 640 35.17 4.34 -22.85
C LYS A 640 35.72 5.44 -23.76
N GLY A 641 34.84 6.24 -24.36
CA GLY A 641 35.23 7.40 -25.17
C GLY A 641 36.02 8.44 -24.37
N SER A 642 35.60 8.68 -23.12
CA SER A 642 36.30 9.59 -22.20
C SER A 642 37.69 9.06 -21.82
N CYS A 643 37.85 7.75 -21.61
CA CYS A 643 39.15 7.12 -21.37
C CYS A 643 40.10 7.27 -22.56
N ILE A 644 39.59 7.10 -23.79
CA ILE A 644 40.36 7.31 -25.03
C ILE A 644 40.84 8.77 -25.10
N GLY A 645 39.93 9.73 -24.92
CA GLY A 645 40.30 11.14 -24.97
C GLY A 645 41.29 11.54 -23.89
N ALA A 646 41.17 10.99 -22.67
CA ALA A 646 42.14 11.21 -21.61
C ALA A 646 43.53 10.64 -21.94
N ALA A 647 43.59 9.44 -22.54
CA ALA A 647 44.86 8.84 -22.97
C ALA A 647 45.55 9.66 -24.08
N LEU A 648 44.77 10.26 -25.00
CA LEU A 648 45.27 11.16 -26.03
C LEU A 648 45.77 12.48 -25.43
N PHE A 649 44.99 13.09 -24.53
CA PHE A 649 45.36 14.33 -23.83
C PHE A 649 46.65 14.17 -23.00
N GLU A 650 46.82 13.04 -22.34
CA GLU A 650 48.02 12.73 -21.55
C GLU A 650 49.24 12.32 -22.42
N GLY A 651 49.05 12.16 -23.74
CA GLY A 651 50.10 11.70 -24.64
C GLY A 651 50.53 10.25 -24.39
N TRP A 652 49.66 9.42 -23.82
CA TRP A 652 49.93 7.98 -23.61
C TRP A 652 49.81 7.16 -24.89
N ALA A 653 49.09 7.69 -25.88
CA ALA A 653 48.88 7.10 -27.18
C ALA A 653 48.84 8.19 -28.27
N GLU A 654 49.27 7.83 -29.48
CA GLU A 654 49.33 8.75 -30.63
C GLU A 654 47.97 8.89 -31.35
N ASP A 655 47.14 7.85 -31.27
CA ASP A 655 45.84 7.78 -31.93
C ASP A 655 44.83 6.91 -31.17
N GLU A 656 43.58 6.93 -31.64
CA GLU A 656 42.47 6.16 -31.06
C GLU A 656 42.76 4.65 -30.98
N THR A 657 43.44 4.09 -31.98
CA THR A 657 43.71 2.64 -32.04
C THR A 657 44.69 2.24 -30.95
N LYS A 658 45.76 3.02 -30.78
CA LYS A 658 46.75 2.82 -29.72
C LYS A 658 46.18 3.09 -28.34
N ALA A 659 45.32 4.10 -28.19
CA ALA A 659 44.63 4.37 -26.94
C ALA A 659 43.76 3.19 -26.51
N LYS A 660 42.95 2.63 -27.44
CA LYS A 660 42.13 1.44 -27.17
C LYS A 660 42.97 0.24 -26.78
N GLN A 661 44.03 -0.08 -27.52
CA GLN A 661 44.94 -1.20 -27.20
C GLN A 661 45.51 -1.07 -25.78
N LEU A 662 45.97 0.12 -25.41
CA LEU A 662 46.53 0.39 -24.08
C LEU A 662 45.49 0.18 -22.96
N LEU A 663 44.24 0.59 -23.18
CA LEU A 663 43.14 0.41 -22.22
C LEU A 663 42.70 -1.06 -22.12
N GLU A 664 42.55 -1.75 -23.25
CA GLU A 664 42.12 -3.15 -23.34
C GLU A 664 43.17 -4.12 -22.79
N ASN A 665 44.46 -3.79 -22.90
CA ASN A 665 45.56 -4.59 -22.34
C ASN A 665 45.71 -4.46 -20.81
N GLY A 666 44.90 -3.61 -20.15
CA GLY A 666 44.98 -3.40 -18.69
C GLY A 666 46.21 -2.62 -18.24
N GLU A 667 46.83 -1.83 -19.13
CA GLU A 667 47.99 -1.00 -18.80
C GLU A 667 47.62 0.24 -17.96
N VAL A 668 46.32 0.56 -17.86
CA VAL A 668 45.77 1.66 -17.06
C VAL A 668 45.02 1.11 -15.86
N ARG A 669 45.29 1.68 -14.67
CA ARG A 669 44.52 1.45 -13.45
C ARG A 669 43.31 2.38 -13.42
N PHE A 670 42.16 1.88 -12.99
CA PHE A 670 40.94 2.66 -12.79
C PHE A 670 40.61 2.75 -11.30
N ILE A 671 40.26 3.96 -10.83
CA ILE A 671 39.88 4.23 -9.43
C ILE A 671 38.60 5.06 -9.43
N ALA A 672 37.62 4.69 -8.61
CA ALA A 672 36.42 5.50 -8.44
C ALA A 672 36.78 6.85 -7.82
N CYS A 673 36.29 7.97 -8.38
CA CYS A 673 36.54 9.31 -7.87
C CYS A 673 36.27 9.43 -6.36
N HIS A 674 35.18 8.84 -5.88
CA HIS A 674 34.77 8.87 -4.48
C HIS A 674 35.77 8.24 -3.50
N HIS A 675 36.69 7.37 -3.97
CA HIS A 675 37.76 6.78 -3.15
C HIS A 675 38.96 7.70 -2.93
N VAL A 676 39.09 8.77 -3.71
CA VAL A 676 40.22 9.71 -3.65
C VAL A 676 39.76 11.16 -3.46
N HIS A 677 38.67 11.32 -2.70
CA HIS A 677 38.02 12.60 -2.41
C HIS A 677 37.61 13.42 -3.64
N ALA A 678 37.47 12.77 -4.79
CA ALA A 678 37.07 13.41 -6.04
C ALA A 678 35.61 13.07 -6.38
N VAL A 679 35.07 13.84 -7.32
CA VAL A 679 33.83 13.54 -8.06
C VAL A 679 34.01 13.96 -9.51
N GLY A 680 33.38 13.22 -10.43
CA GLY A 680 33.45 13.45 -11.86
C GLY A 680 32.07 13.50 -12.52
N PRO A 681 31.77 14.52 -13.35
CA PRO A 681 30.50 14.60 -14.08
C PRO A 681 30.46 13.53 -15.18
N MET A 682 29.28 12.95 -15.40
CA MET A 682 29.03 11.98 -16.48
C MET A 682 30.04 10.81 -16.47
N GLY A 683 30.85 10.59 -17.51
CA GLY A 683 31.88 9.53 -17.47
C GLY A 683 32.89 9.68 -16.30
N GLY A 684 33.05 10.91 -15.78
CA GLY A 684 33.88 11.21 -14.62
C GLY A 684 35.37 10.97 -14.80
N ILE A 685 35.82 10.76 -16.04
CA ILE A 685 37.22 10.45 -16.31
C ILE A 685 38.11 11.64 -15.95
N THR A 686 39.04 11.39 -15.03
CA THR A 686 40.02 12.39 -14.59
C THR A 686 41.42 11.81 -14.69
N SER A 687 42.31 12.51 -15.39
CA SER A 687 43.73 12.16 -15.54
C SER A 687 44.63 13.18 -14.84
N GLY A 688 45.91 12.84 -14.68
CA GLY A 688 46.84 13.58 -13.82
C GLY A 688 47.03 15.06 -14.20
N ASN A 689 47.05 15.39 -15.49
CA ASN A 689 47.25 16.76 -15.96
C ASN A 689 45.95 17.57 -16.11
N MET A 690 44.78 16.97 -15.86
CA MET A 690 43.53 17.72 -15.89
C MET A 690 43.45 18.67 -14.69
N PRO A 691 43.07 19.94 -14.88
CA PRO A 691 42.90 20.86 -13.78
C PRO A 691 41.62 20.55 -12.99
N VAL A 692 41.76 20.48 -11.68
CA VAL A 692 40.67 20.25 -10.72
C VAL A 692 40.48 21.46 -9.82
N VAL A 693 39.22 21.76 -9.49
CA VAL A 693 38.88 22.69 -8.41
C VAL A 693 39.22 22.06 -7.07
N VAL A 694 39.71 22.87 -6.13
CA VAL A 694 40.02 22.45 -4.76
C VAL A 694 39.04 23.12 -3.82
N ILE A 695 38.15 22.31 -3.25
CA ILE A 695 37.21 22.75 -2.21
C ILE A 695 37.75 22.32 -0.86
N GLU A 696 37.78 23.24 0.10
CA GLU A 696 38.12 22.97 1.49
C GLU A 696 36.92 23.26 2.40
N ASN A 697 36.47 22.25 3.14
CA ASN A 697 35.48 22.40 4.19
C ASN A 697 36.20 22.83 5.47
N ARG A 698 36.07 24.11 5.84
CA ARG A 698 36.75 24.68 7.00
C ARG A 698 36.23 24.18 8.35
N LEU A 699 35.14 23.40 8.35
CA LEU A 699 34.66 22.72 9.56
C LEU A 699 35.74 21.80 10.15
N ASP A 700 36.46 21.06 9.30
CA ASP A 700 37.45 20.06 9.73
C ASP A 700 38.67 19.93 8.79
N GLY A 701 38.77 20.78 7.76
CA GLY A 701 39.85 20.75 6.77
C GLY A 701 39.68 19.70 5.67
N THR A 702 38.53 19.02 5.58
CA THR A 702 38.24 18.08 4.48
C THR A 702 38.38 18.75 3.13
N LYS A 703 39.05 18.10 2.19
CA LYS A 703 39.19 18.59 0.81
C LYS A 703 38.47 17.68 -0.17
N ALA A 704 37.93 18.28 -1.22
CA ALA A 704 37.34 17.56 -2.33
C ALA A 704 37.68 18.19 -3.67
N TYR A 705 37.64 17.36 -4.71
CA TYR A 705 38.14 17.71 -6.04
C TYR A 705 37.12 17.37 -7.13
N CYS A 706 37.10 18.17 -8.19
CA CYS A 706 36.35 17.88 -9.41
C CYS A 706 37.06 18.55 -10.58
N THR A 707 37.04 17.97 -11.77
CA THR A 707 37.54 18.64 -12.99
C THR A 707 36.77 19.93 -13.24
N MET A 708 37.32 20.86 -14.01
CA MET A 708 36.56 22.04 -14.45
C MET A 708 35.55 21.67 -15.54
N ASN A 709 34.46 22.43 -15.64
CA ASN A 709 33.48 22.25 -16.72
C ASN A 709 34.09 22.66 -18.07
N GLU A 710 33.98 21.78 -19.07
CA GLU A 710 34.59 21.94 -20.41
C GLU A 710 33.80 22.87 -21.35
N GLY A 711 32.68 23.44 -20.89
CA GLY A 711 31.82 24.30 -21.70
C GLY A 711 30.68 23.53 -22.39
N ILE A 712 30.13 24.16 -23.42
CA ILE A 712 29.06 23.63 -24.26
C ILE A 712 29.62 22.86 -25.48
N GLY A 713 28.77 22.06 -26.12
CA GLY A 713 29.10 21.29 -27.33
C GLY A 713 29.73 19.93 -27.04
N LYS A 714 30.61 19.46 -27.93
CA LYS A 714 31.34 18.20 -27.76
C LYS A 714 32.38 18.35 -26.65
N VAL A 715 32.27 17.51 -25.63
CA VAL A 715 33.12 17.55 -24.44
C VAL A 715 33.46 16.14 -23.97
N LEU A 716 34.60 15.99 -23.29
CA LEU A 716 35.13 14.73 -22.84
C LEU A 716 34.19 14.03 -21.87
N ARG A 717 33.55 14.74 -20.93
CA ARG A 717 32.65 14.12 -19.94
C ARG A 717 31.52 13.29 -20.56
N PHE A 718 31.07 13.63 -21.78
CA PHE A 718 30.05 12.85 -22.52
C PHE A 718 30.66 11.82 -23.50
N GLY A 719 31.97 11.59 -23.42
CA GLY A 719 32.70 10.64 -24.24
C GLY A 719 33.14 11.14 -25.61
N ALA A 720 33.12 12.44 -25.87
CA ALA A 720 33.67 13.01 -27.11
C ALA A 720 35.18 13.23 -26.99
N TYR A 721 35.95 12.92 -28.04
CA TYR A 721 37.41 12.98 -28.02
C TYR A 721 38.01 13.45 -29.36
N SER A 722 37.28 14.27 -30.12
CA SER A 722 37.82 14.89 -31.33
C SER A 722 38.96 15.85 -31.02
N GLN A 723 39.77 16.23 -32.03
CA GLN A 723 40.89 17.15 -31.85
C GLN A 723 40.49 18.45 -31.12
N GLU A 724 39.32 19.03 -31.44
CA GLU A 724 38.77 20.21 -30.75
C GLU A 724 38.64 20.00 -29.22
N VAL A 725 38.25 18.80 -28.79
CA VAL A 725 38.12 18.47 -27.36
C VAL A 725 39.51 18.42 -26.71
N ILE A 726 40.47 17.75 -27.37
CA ILE A 726 41.84 17.63 -26.86
C ILE A 726 42.53 19.01 -26.79
N ASP A 727 42.37 19.83 -27.83
CA ASP A 727 42.89 21.20 -27.87
C ASP A 727 42.29 22.05 -26.73
N ARG A 728 40.99 21.90 -26.47
CA ARG A 728 40.32 22.58 -25.36
C ARG A 728 40.84 22.10 -24.00
N LEU A 729 41.08 20.81 -23.82
CA LEU A 729 41.65 20.28 -22.57
C LEU A 729 43.08 20.81 -22.33
N HIS A 730 43.90 20.93 -23.38
CA HIS A 730 45.21 21.58 -23.29
C HIS A 730 45.08 23.08 -22.94
N TRP A 731 44.17 23.81 -23.59
CA TRP A 731 43.89 25.21 -23.21
C TRP A 731 43.41 25.34 -21.76
N MET A 732 42.58 24.41 -21.29
CA MET A 732 42.12 24.41 -19.91
C MET A 732 43.26 24.17 -18.92
N LYS A 733 44.16 23.25 -19.24
CA LYS A 733 45.38 22.95 -18.47
C LYS A 733 46.35 24.13 -18.44
N ASP A 734 46.60 24.74 -19.60
CA ASP A 734 47.69 25.70 -19.76
C ASP A 734 47.26 27.16 -19.50
N VAL A 735 45.97 27.49 -19.71
CA VAL A 735 45.44 28.86 -19.62
C VAL A 735 44.33 28.99 -18.57
N LEU A 736 43.20 28.29 -18.73
CA LEU A 736 42.01 28.50 -17.86
C LEU A 736 42.31 28.21 -16.38
N GLY A 737 42.83 27.02 -16.10
CA GLY A 737 43.09 26.55 -14.74
C GLY A 737 44.10 27.43 -14.01
N PRO A 738 45.29 27.69 -14.60
CA PRO A 738 46.28 28.60 -14.03
C PRO A 738 45.75 30.02 -13.82
N THR A 739 44.88 30.52 -14.71
CA THR A 739 44.27 31.86 -14.56
C THR A 739 43.33 31.93 -13.36
N ILE A 740 42.43 30.95 -13.21
CA ILE A 740 41.52 30.88 -12.06
C ILE A 740 42.31 30.67 -10.76
N SER A 741 43.34 29.82 -10.76
CA SER A 741 44.25 29.63 -9.62
C SER A 741 44.88 30.95 -9.16
N LYS A 742 45.50 31.69 -10.07
CA LYS A 742 46.13 33.00 -9.78
C LYS A 742 45.10 34.03 -9.30
N ALA A 743 43.89 34.01 -9.87
CA ALA A 743 42.81 34.90 -9.44
C ALA A 743 42.37 34.59 -8.00
N LEU A 744 42.18 33.31 -7.64
CA LEU A 744 41.84 32.90 -6.27
C LEU A 744 42.93 33.28 -5.26
N GLN A 745 44.21 33.18 -5.66
CA GLN A 745 45.35 33.60 -4.83
C GLN A 745 45.41 35.12 -4.55
N GLN A 746 44.61 35.94 -5.25
CA GLN A 746 44.46 37.37 -4.91
C GLN A 746 43.53 37.60 -3.71
N THR A 747 42.87 36.54 -3.22
CA THR A 747 42.00 36.58 -2.03
C THR A 747 42.70 35.88 -0.88
N GLU A 748 42.49 36.36 0.36
CA GLU A 748 43.05 35.70 1.55
C GLU A 748 42.36 34.36 1.83
N GLU A 749 41.07 34.24 1.48
CA GLU A 749 40.19 33.17 1.95
C GLU A 749 39.67 32.24 0.85
N GLY A 750 39.81 32.60 -0.42
CA GLY A 750 39.07 31.96 -1.51
C GLY A 750 37.62 32.45 -1.58
N ILE A 751 36.74 31.67 -2.21
CA ILE A 751 35.32 32.00 -2.39
C ILE A 751 34.48 31.13 -1.45
N ASN A 752 33.67 31.76 -0.59
CA ASN A 752 32.71 31.09 0.27
C ASN A 752 31.53 30.56 -0.55
N LEU A 753 31.41 29.23 -0.67
CA LEU A 753 30.44 28.61 -1.54
C LEU A 753 29.04 28.56 -0.94
N ASN A 754 28.90 28.48 0.39
CA ASN A 754 27.58 28.56 1.04
C ASN A 754 26.87 29.88 0.71
N VAL A 755 27.59 31.01 0.75
CA VAL A 755 27.02 32.32 0.42
C VAL A 755 26.60 32.40 -1.04
N LEU A 756 27.41 31.84 -1.94
CA LEU A 756 27.12 31.84 -3.37
C LEU A 756 25.90 30.96 -3.67
N ILE A 757 25.84 29.74 -3.11
CA ILE A 757 24.72 28.80 -3.26
C ILE A 757 23.43 29.41 -2.68
N ALA A 758 23.47 29.91 -1.44
CA ALA A 758 22.30 30.52 -0.79
C ALA A 758 21.73 31.69 -1.59
N ARG A 759 22.57 32.48 -2.26
CA ARG A 759 22.12 33.54 -3.18
C ARG A 759 21.52 32.95 -4.46
N SER A 760 22.20 32.02 -5.10
CA SER A 760 21.81 31.49 -6.41
C SER A 760 20.54 30.64 -6.38
N ILE A 761 20.25 29.93 -5.29
CA ILE A 761 19.03 29.12 -5.17
C ILE A 761 17.78 30.00 -5.23
N THR A 762 17.85 31.22 -4.66
CA THR A 762 16.78 32.23 -4.73
C THR A 762 16.62 32.85 -6.11
N MET A 763 17.55 32.60 -7.03
CA MET A 763 17.53 33.02 -8.44
C MET A 763 17.12 31.86 -9.38
N GLY A 764 16.63 30.78 -8.76
CA GLY A 764 16.01 29.62 -9.36
C GLY A 764 16.96 28.54 -9.86
N ASP A 765 18.20 28.52 -9.40
CA ASP A 765 19.07 27.38 -9.66
C ASP A 765 18.73 26.22 -8.72
N GLU A 766 18.83 25.00 -9.24
CA GLU A 766 18.85 23.78 -8.43
C GLU A 766 20.22 23.10 -8.45
N PHE A 767 21.19 23.66 -9.16
CA PHE A 767 22.61 23.29 -9.14
C PHE A 767 23.02 21.94 -9.75
N HIS A 768 22.10 21.22 -10.40
CA HIS A 768 22.42 20.01 -11.16
C HIS A 768 22.20 20.23 -12.67
N GLN A 769 20.97 20.54 -13.08
CA GLN A 769 20.61 20.86 -14.46
C GLN A 769 20.52 22.36 -14.75
N ARG A 770 20.23 23.20 -13.76
CA ARG A 770 20.20 24.66 -13.90
C ARG A 770 21.20 25.29 -12.94
N ASN A 771 22.28 25.81 -13.52
CA ASN A 771 23.42 26.44 -12.85
C ASN A 771 23.66 27.89 -13.33
N ILE A 772 22.66 28.51 -13.98
CA ILE A 772 22.82 29.79 -14.69
C ILE A 772 23.15 30.90 -13.70
N ALA A 773 22.37 31.01 -12.61
CA ALA A 773 22.57 32.06 -11.62
C ALA A 773 23.89 31.88 -10.87
N ALA A 774 24.27 30.64 -10.55
CA ALA A 774 25.49 30.31 -9.85
C ALA A 774 26.73 30.52 -10.71
N SER A 775 26.68 30.17 -12.00
CA SER A 775 27.77 30.44 -12.95
C SER A 775 27.94 31.95 -13.17
N ALA A 776 26.85 32.72 -13.29
CA ALA A 776 26.90 34.18 -13.38
C ALA A 776 27.41 34.83 -12.10
N ASN A 777 26.98 34.34 -10.93
CA ASN A 777 27.46 34.80 -9.63
C ASN A 777 28.94 34.48 -9.43
N PHE A 778 29.40 33.31 -9.87
CA PHE A 778 30.82 32.95 -9.84
C PHE A 778 31.65 33.86 -10.76
N LEU A 779 31.19 34.11 -11.99
CA LEU A 779 31.82 35.05 -12.91
C LEU A 779 31.96 36.44 -12.27
N LYS A 780 30.90 36.92 -11.60
CA LYS A 780 30.91 38.21 -10.89
C LYS A 780 32.01 38.28 -9.82
N GLU A 781 32.25 37.20 -9.07
CA GLU A 781 33.30 37.17 -8.04
C GLU A 781 34.71 37.09 -8.66
N ILE A 782 34.90 36.26 -9.69
CA ILE A 782 36.24 35.95 -10.22
C ILE A 782 36.75 36.96 -11.26
N ALA A 783 35.87 37.57 -12.07
CA ALA A 783 36.28 38.46 -13.16
C ALA A 783 37.11 39.67 -12.69
N PRO A 784 36.75 40.39 -11.60
CA PRO A 784 37.58 41.49 -11.09
C PRO A 784 38.97 41.05 -10.65
N LEU A 785 39.12 39.81 -10.19
CA LEU A 785 40.40 39.24 -9.77
C LEU A 785 41.26 38.90 -10.99
N ILE A 786 40.66 38.35 -12.05
CA ILE A 786 41.33 38.05 -13.32
C ILE A 786 41.86 39.34 -13.97
N VAL A 787 41.06 40.41 -13.99
CA VAL A 787 41.44 41.71 -14.58
C VAL A 787 42.72 42.28 -13.95
N LYS A 788 42.95 42.03 -12.65
CA LYS A 788 44.14 42.49 -11.92
C LYS A 788 45.42 41.71 -12.25
N LEU A 789 45.31 40.52 -12.85
CA LEU A 789 46.47 39.67 -13.14
C LEU A 789 47.39 40.31 -14.18
N GLN A 790 48.69 40.08 -14.04
CA GLN A 790 49.69 40.46 -15.05
C GLN A 790 49.90 39.27 -16.00
N MET A 791 49.13 39.23 -17.09
CA MET A 791 49.15 38.16 -18.11
C MET A 791 48.63 38.71 -19.45
N ASP A 792 48.65 37.90 -20.50
CA ASP A 792 48.21 38.29 -21.84
C ASP A 792 46.74 38.74 -21.86
N GLU A 793 46.44 39.87 -22.52
CA GLU A 793 45.11 40.47 -22.53
C GLU A 793 44.08 39.63 -23.31
N LYS A 794 44.52 38.92 -24.36
CA LYS A 794 43.65 38.01 -25.10
C LYS A 794 43.31 36.79 -24.22
N GLU A 795 44.28 36.22 -23.52
CA GLU A 795 44.02 35.11 -22.58
C GLU A 795 43.04 35.51 -21.46
N LYS A 796 43.19 36.71 -20.87
CA LYS A 796 42.21 37.22 -19.88
C LYS A 796 40.81 37.29 -20.47
N TYR A 797 40.69 37.89 -21.66
CA TYR A 797 39.41 38.02 -22.34
C TYR A 797 38.80 36.65 -22.63
N ASP A 798 39.57 35.72 -23.17
CA ASP A 798 39.12 34.38 -23.54
C ASP A 798 38.62 33.60 -22.31
N VAL A 799 39.32 33.70 -21.17
CA VAL A 799 38.88 33.09 -19.90
C VAL A 799 37.58 33.71 -19.40
N ILE A 800 37.47 35.03 -19.35
CA ILE A 800 36.25 35.73 -18.91
C ILE A 800 35.08 35.39 -19.84
N LYS A 801 35.33 35.36 -21.15
CA LYS A 801 34.33 35.03 -22.18
C LYS A 801 33.86 33.59 -22.03
N PHE A 802 34.79 32.64 -21.84
CA PHE A 802 34.45 31.23 -21.62
C PHE A 802 33.55 31.04 -20.39
N LEU A 803 33.89 31.70 -19.28
CA LEU A 803 33.08 31.66 -18.06
C LEU A 803 31.70 32.30 -18.26
N ALA A 804 31.61 33.38 -19.03
CA ALA A 804 30.35 34.05 -19.36
C ALA A 804 29.44 33.23 -20.30
N ASP A 805 30.02 32.44 -21.19
CA ASP A 805 29.27 31.61 -22.14
C ASP A 805 28.87 30.24 -21.56
N THR A 806 29.44 29.85 -20.42
CA THR A 806 29.25 28.53 -19.83
C THR A 806 28.30 28.57 -18.65
N ASP A 807 27.01 28.49 -18.95
CA ASP A 807 25.91 28.47 -17.95
C ASP A 807 25.98 27.29 -16.96
N GLN A 808 26.77 26.26 -17.28
CA GLN A 808 26.94 25.07 -16.43
C GLN A 808 28.23 25.06 -15.61
N PHE A 809 29.05 26.12 -15.67
CA PHE A 809 30.40 26.09 -15.09
C PHE A 809 30.39 25.71 -13.60
N PHE A 810 29.38 26.22 -12.87
CA PHE A 810 29.23 25.99 -11.44
C PHE A 810 28.87 24.54 -11.05
N LEU A 811 28.35 23.71 -11.95
CA LEU A 811 27.98 22.32 -11.64
C LEU A 811 29.15 21.56 -11.00
N ASN A 812 30.34 21.64 -11.60
CA ASN A 812 31.52 20.93 -11.11
C ASN A 812 31.98 21.44 -9.73
N ILE A 813 31.83 22.75 -9.47
CA ILE A 813 32.08 23.36 -8.15
C ILE A 813 31.06 22.85 -7.13
N MET A 814 29.78 22.80 -7.50
CA MET A 814 28.72 22.27 -6.63
C MET A 814 28.95 20.79 -6.30
N MET A 815 29.36 19.99 -7.27
CA MET A 815 29.67 18.57 -7.04
C MET A 815 30.80 18.39 -6.02
N ALA A 816 31.93 19.11 -6.20
CA ALA A 816 33.03 19.06 -5.25
C ALA A 816 32.63 19.62 -3.87
N THR A 817 31.74 20.61 -3.84
CA THR A 817 31.14 21.13 -2.60
C THR A 817 30.34 20.06 -1.87
N GLY A 818 29.45 19.37 -2.59
CA GLY A 818 28.66 18.26 -2.04
C GLY A 818 29.57 17.17 -1.49
N LYS A 819 30.62 16.79 -2.23
CA LYS A 819 31.63 15.82 -1.78
C LYS A 819 32.35 16.25 -0.50
N ALA A 820 32.79 17.51 -0.42
CA ALA A 820 33.46 18.04 0.78
C ALA A 820 32.53 18.08 2.01
N ILE A 821 31.24 18.33 1.81
CA ILE A 821 30.22 18.31 2.87
C ILE A 821 30.03 16.88 3.39
N VAL A 822 29.77 15.91 2.49
CA VAL A 822 29.47 14.54 2.93
C VAL A 822 30.70 13.82 3.48
N ASP A 823 31.90 14.08 2.95
CA ASP A 823 33.14 13.49 3.46
C ASP A 823 33.50 14.03 4.85
N ALA A 824 33.16 15.29 5.16
CA ALA A 824 33.27 15.81 6.52
C ALA A 824 32.18 15.21 7.44
N ALA A 825 30.95 15.09 6.93
CA ALA A 825 29.80 14.62 7.71
C ALA A 825 29.94 13.16 8.17
N ARG A 826 30.55 12.31 7.35
CA ARG A 826 30.73 10.87 7.62
C ARG A 826 31.89 10.52 8.55
N LYS A 827 32.81 11.45 8.80
CA LYS A 827 33.93 11.19 9.74
C LYS A 827 33.37 11.05 11.15
N ASP A 828 33.74 9.99 11.86
CA ASP A 828 33.37 9.77 13.27
C ASP A 828 31.86 9.86 13.54
N THR A 829 31.04 9.57 12.54
CA THR A 829 29.58 9.49 12.64
C THR A 829 29.11 8.14 12.13
N LYS A 830 27.87 7.79 12.47
CA LYS A 830 27.24 6.52 12.12
C LYS A 830 25.73 6.72 11.97
N GLY A 831 25.00 5.69 11.56
CA GLY A 831 23.56 5.79 11.29
C GLY A 831 23.17 5.57 9.83
N THR A 832 21.90 5.85 9.53
CA THR A 832 21.20 5.43 8.31
C THR A 832 21.18 6.49 7.20
N ILE A 833 21.85 7.63 7.41
CA ILE A 833 21.90 8.72 6.43
C ILE A 833 22.78 8.35 5.24
N VAL A 834 22.25 8.51 4.03
CA VAL A 834 23.01 8.38 2.78
C VAL A 834 24.00 9.54 2.67
N THR A 835 25.28 9.21 2.53
CA THR A 835 26.37 10.18 2.38
C THR A 835 26.94 10.21 0.97
N THR A 836 26.55 9.30 0.09
CA THR A 836 26.97 9.34 -1.32
C THR A 836 25.93 8.64 -2.17
N MET A 837 25.56 9.27 -3.29
CA MET A 837 24.89 8.64 -4.41
C MET A 837 25.69 8.89 -5.69
N THR A 838 25.92 7.85 -6.47
CA THR A 838 26.65 7.95 -7.75
C THR A 838 26.34 6.77 -8.67
N ARG A 839 26.72 6.86 -9.94
CA ARG A 839 26.48 5.83 -10.96
C ARG A 839 27.55 5.82 -12.06
N ASN A 840 27.81 4.66 -12.64
CA ASN A 840 28.83 4.46 -13.69
C ASN A 840 28.24 4.05 -15.06
N GLY A 841 26.92 4.12 -15.25
CA GLY A 841 26.25 3.63 -16.47
C GLY A 841 25.91 2.13 -16.45
N VAL A 842 26.30 1.41 -15.40
CA VAL A 842 25.97 -0.01 -15.18
C VAL A 842 25.36 -0.19 -13.78
N ASP A 843 26.07 0.30 -12.76
CA ASP A 843 25.67 0.24 -11.36
C ASP A 843 25.45 1.64 -10.79
N PHE A 844 24.37 1.76 -10.03
CA PHE A 844 24.12 2.84 -9.10
C PHE A 844 24.65 2.41 -7.74
N GLY A 845 25.46 3.25 -7.10
CA GLY A 845 26.08 2.98 -5.80
C GLY A 845 25.67 4.02 -4.77
N ILE A 846 25.37 3.55 -3.55
CA ILE A 846 25.23 4.41 -2.37
C ILE A 846 26.22 4.05 -1.28
N ARG A 847 26.51 5.02 -0.42
CA ARG A 847 27.17 4.84 0.88
C ARG A 847 26.33 5.49 1.97
N ILE A 848 26.37 4.93 3.17
CA ILE A 848 25.73 5.50 4.36
C ILE A 848 26.77 5.88 5.40
N ALA A 849 26.37 6.66 6.41
CA ALA A 849 27.25 7.06 7.50
C ALA A 849 27.85 5.85 8.25
N GLU A 850 27.07 4.78 8.46
CA GLU A 850 27.53 3.55 9.13
C GLU A 850 28.69 2.84 8.41
N SER A 851 28.65 2.77 7.08
CA SER A 851 29.32 1.70 6.32
C SER A 851 30.73 2.03 5.87
N GLY A 852 31.28 3.20 6.23
CA GLY A 852 32.56 3.65 5.67
C GLY A 852 32.57 3.53 4.14
N ASP A 853 33.69 3.14 3.53
CA ASP A 853 33.82 3.12 2.06
C ASP A 853 33.14 1.94 1.35
N ASP A 854 32.37 1.12 2.08
CA ASP A 854 31.58 0.05 1.50
C ASP A 854 30.47 0.60 0.59
N TRP A 855 30.28 -0.08 -0.55
CA TRP A 855 29.28 0.27 -1.55
C TRP A 855 28.10 -0.67 -1.50
N TYR A 856 26.89 -0.10 -1.54
CA TYR A 856 25.67 -0.85 -1.83
C TYR A 856 25.22 -0.51 -3.24
N THR A 857 25.23 -1.50 -4.13
CA THR A 857 24.98 -1.29 -5.57
C THR A 857 23.72 -1.98 -6.07
N ALA A 858 23.10 -1.39 -7.08
CA ALA A 858 22.05 -1.99 -7.88
C ALA A 858 22.16 -1.49 -9.34
N PRO A 859 21.62 -2.22 -10.33
CA PRO A 859 21.67 -1.79 -11.73
C PRO A 859 21.07 -0.40 -11.92
N VAL A 860 21.70 0.43 -12.74
CA VAL A 860 21.19 1.78 -13.04
C VAL A 860 19.85 1.71 -13.78
N ASN A 861 19.01 2.73 -13.55
CA ASN A 861 17.85 2.99 -14.37
C ASN A 861 18.23 3.85 -15.60
N THR A 862 17.38 3.82 -16.62
CA THR A 862 17.52 4.70 -17.79
C THR A 862 16.81 6.04 -17.53
N PRO A 863 17.45 7.19 -17.78
CA PRO A 863 16.80 8.49 -17.65
C PRO A 863 15.64 8.67 -18.63
N LYS A 864 14.55 9.28 -18.15
CA LYS A 864 13.40 9.69 -18.96
C LYS A 864 13.38 11.20 -19.09
N GLY A 865 13.20 11.70 -20.31
CA GLY A 865 13.18 13.14 -20.54
C GLY A 865 13.11 13.52 -22.01
N LEU A 866 13.57 14.73 -22.30
CA LEU A 866 13.56 15.27 -23.65
C LEU A 866 14.87 14.97 -24.38
N TYR A 867 14.73 14.54 -25.62
CA TYR A 867 15.84 14.28 -26.54
C TYR A 867 15.98 15.43 -27.53
N PHE A 868 17.23 15.75 -27.88
CA PHE A 868 17.51 16.74 -28.92
C PHE A 868 17.03 16.24 -30.28
N THR A 869 16.71 17.17 -31.18
CA THR A 869 16.22 16.86 -32.53
C THR A 869 17.14 15.85 -33.23
N GLY A 870 16.56 14.73 -33.66
CA GLY A 870 17.28 13.64 -34.34
C GLY A 870 17.71 12.48 -33.44
N PHE A 871 17.46 12.55 -32.12
CA PHE A 871 17.70 11.46 -31.17
C PHE A 871 16.41 10.99 -30.50
N THR A 872 16.45 9.76 -30.00
CA THR A 872 15.34 9.08 -29.31
C THR A 872 15.83 8.40 -28.03
N GLU A 873 14.90 7.88 -27.23
CA GLU A 873 15.21 7.10 -26.02
C GLU A 873 16.17 5.94 -26.29
N ALA A 874 16.03 5.29 -27.45
CA ALA A 874 16.89 4.18 -27.86
C ALA A 874 18.37 4.56 -28.05
N ASP A 875 18.68 5.86 -28.20
CA ASP A 875 20.04 6.37 -28.38
C ASP A 875 20.73 6.71 -27.05
N GLY A 876 19.94 6.88 -25.97
CA GLY A 876 20.42 7.23 -24.65
C GLY A 876 21.26 6.13 -23.99
N ASN A 877 22.27 6.55 -23.24
CA ASN A 877 22.99 5.70 -22.31
C ASN A 877 22.21 5.61 -20.99
N PRO A 878 22.28 4.48 -20.26
CA PRO A 878 21.81 4.41 -18.87
C PRO A 878 22.50 5.45 -17.96
N ASP A 879 21.92 5.76 -16.80
CA ASP A 879 22.36 6.89 -15.97
C ASP A 879 23.83 6.76 -15.49
N ILE A 880 24.56 7.88 -15.52
CA ILE A 880 26.02 7.91 -15.36
C ILE A 880 26.52 9.24 -14.76
N GLY A 881 27.48 9.18 -13.84
CA GLY A 881 28.13 10.33 -13.20
C GLY A 881 28.15 10.30 -11.67
N ASP A 882 28.99 11.15 -11.08
CA ASP A 882 28.97 11.43 -9.63
C ASP A 882 28.05 12.60 -9.27
N SER A 883 27.38 13.21 -10.26
CA SER A 883 26.57 14.41 -10.06
C SER A 883 25.35 14.21 -9.14
N ALA A 884 24.93 12.96 -8.90
CA ALA A 884 23.94 12.61 -7.87
C ALA A 884 24.38 12.96 -6.43
N ILE A 885 25.65 13.35 -6.24
CA ILE A 885 26.13 13.97 -5.00
C ILE A 885 25.41 15.30 -4.68
N THR A 886 24.88 15.98 -5.70
CA THR A 886 24.13 17.22 -5.53
C THR A 886 22.78 16.96 -4.83
N GLU A 887 22.04 15.94 -5.28
CA GLU A 887 20.84 15.44 -4.59
C GLU A 887 21.15 14.87 -3.20
N THR A 888 22.32 14.25 -3.02
CA THR A 888 22.74 13.72 -1.71
C THR A 888 22.79 14.82 -0.65
N VAL A 889 23.18 16.05 -1.04
CA VAL A 889 23.22 17.21 -0.12
C VAL A 889 21.97 18.08 -0.20
N GLY A 890 20.93 17.64 -0.90
CA GLY A 890 19.61 18.29 -0.87
C GLY A 890 19.27 19.22 -2.01
N VAL A 891 20.18 19.44 -2.96
CA VAL A 891 19.90 20.25 -4.15
C VAL A 891 19.57 19.33 -5.34
N GLY A 892 19.65 19.81 -6.57
CA GLY A 892 19.28 19.05 -7.76
C GLY A 892 17.77 18.82 -7.84
N ALA A 893 17.37 17.61 -8.20
CA ALA A 893 15.95 17.24 -8.25
C ALA A 893 15.25 17.31 -6.88
N MET A 894 15.98 17.21 -5.76
CA MET A 894 15.43 17.40 -4.40
C MET A 894 14.93 18.83 -4.16
N ALA A 895 15.48 19.80 -4.89
CA ALA A 895 15.17 21.22 -4.81
C ALA A 895 14.51 21.73 -6.10
N MET A 896 13.82 20.85 -6.85
CA MET A 896 13.27 21.20 -8.16
C MET A 896 12.28 22.38 -8.08
N VAL A 897 11.58 22.54 -6.96
CA VAL A 897 10.70 23.69 -6.68
C VAL A 897 11.42 25.04 -6.71
N ALA A 898 12.74 25.08 -6.46
CA ALA A 898 13.54 26.28 -6.63
C ALA A 898 13.68 26.66 -8.11
N ALA A 899 13.70 25.69 -9.01
CA ALA A 899 14.03 25.87 -10.42
C ALA A 899 12.88 25.50 -11.37
N PRO A 900 11.69 26.14 -11.31
CA PRO A 900 10.57 25.75 -12.15
C PRO A 900 10.81 25.87 -13.66
N GLY A 901 11.83 26.64 -14.08
CA GLY A 901 12.26 26.68 -15.47
C GLY A 901 12.91 25.38 -15.98
N VAL A 902 13.40 24.52 -15.08
CA VAL A 902 14.09 23.27 -15.41
C VAL A 902 13.13 22.14 -15.77
N THR A 903 11.91 22.14 -15.20
CA THR A 903 10.97 21.03 -15.31
C THR A 903 10.68 20.65 -16.76
N ARG A 904 10.35 21.64 -17.58
CA ARG A 904 10.10 21.44 -19.01
C ARG A 904 11.32 20.88 -19.74
N PHE A 905 12.52 21.27 -19.36
CA PHE A 905 13.75 20.81 -20.01
C PHE A 905 14.06 19.35 -19.68
N VAL A 906 13.74 18.90 -18.46
CA VAL A 906 13.91 17.51 -18.02
C VAL A 906 12.68 16.62 -18.29
N GLY A 907 11.69 17.14 -19.02
CA GLY A 907 10.48 16.39 -19.39
C GLY A 907 9.44 16.24 -18.27
N ALA A 908 9.55 17.00 -17.18
CA ALA A 908 8.49 17.20 -16.19
C ALA A 908 7.52 18.31 -16.66
N GLY A 909 6.29 18.33 -16.15
CA GLY A 909 5.24 19.23 -16.61
C GLY A 909 5.48 20.70 -16.25
N GLY A 910 5.18 21.08 -15.00
CA GLY A 910 5.12 22.48 -14.57
C GLY A 910 5.58 22.73 -13.13
N PHE A 911 5.19 23.88 -12.57
CA PHE A 911 5.52 24.23 -11.18
C PHE A 911 4.93 23.25 -10.17
N GLN A 912 3.70 22.79 -10.40
CA GLN A 912 3.05 21.83 -9.50
C GLN A 912 3.86 20.53 -9.40
N ASP A 913 4.30 19.98 -10.52
CA ASP A 913 5.18 18.80 -10.53
C ASP A 913 6.49 19.06 -9.76
N ALA A 914 7.10 20.25 -9.89
CA ALA A 914 8.30 20.60 -9.14
C ALA A 914 8.05 20.61 -7.62
N LEU A 915 6.90 21.16 -7.21
CA LEU A 915 6.46 21.19 -5.82
C LEU A 915 6.17 19.78 -5.30
N ASP A 916 5.43 18.98 -6.06
CA ASP A 916 5.08 17.61 -5.72
C ASP A 916 6.33 16.72 -5.60
N ILE A 917 7.28 16.85 -6.53
CA ILE A 917 8.58 16.17 -6.47
C ILE A 917 9.35 16.57 -5.20
N SER A 918 9.44 17.87 -4.90
CA SER A 918 10.20 18.34 -3.72
C SER A 918 9.54 17.89 -2.41
N ASN A 919 8.19 17.92 -2.34
CA ASN A 919 7.41 17.41 -1.21
C ASN A 919 7.52 15.88 -1.07
N GLU A 920 7.60 15.13 -2.18
CA GLU A 920 7.82 13.68 -2.15
C GLU A 920 9.23 13.36 -1.60
N MET A 921 10.25 14.12 -2.01
CA MET A 921 11.62 13.95 -1.53
C MET A 921 11.79 14.31 -0.05
N GLU A 922 10.97 15.24 0.46
CA GLU A 922 10.91 15.54 1.89
C GLU A 922 10.55 14.29 2.73
N GLN A 923 9.66 13.42 2.23
CA GLN A 923 9.19 12.24 2.97
C GLN A 923 10.32 11.25 3.29
N ILE A 924 11.37 11.23 2.48
CA ILE A 924 12.53 10.34 2.67
C ILE A 924 13.72 11.03 3.37
N CYS A 925 13.58 12.31 3.69
CA CYS A 925 14.61 13.09 4.37
C CYS A 925 14.27 13.28 5.86
N GLN A 926 15.28 13.66 6.64
CA GLN A 926 15.14 13.86 8.09
C GLN A 926 14.76 15.29 8.45
N THR A 927 15.29 16.28 7.72
CA THR A 927 15.07 17.71 8.02
C THR A 927 15.34 18.56 6.79
N HIS A 928 15.31 19.89 6.95
CA HIS A 928 15.69 20.87 5.93
C HIS A 928 16.98 21.61 6.30
N ASN A 929 17.70 22.09 5.28
CA ASN A 929 18.88 22.95 5.42
C ASN A 929 18.45 24.42 5.61
N PRO A 930 18.68 25.03 6.79
CA PRO A 930 18.21 26.39 7.07
C PRO A 930 18.97 27.48 6.28
N THR A 931 20.12 27.17 5.67
CA THR A 931 20.91 28.16 4.93
C THR A 931 20.54 28.25 3.45
N TRP A 932 19.89 27.23 2.89
CA TRP A 932 19.51 27.15 1.48
C TRP A 932 17.99 27.23 1.35
N THR A 933 17.43 28.38 1.69
CA THR A 933 15.98 28.62 1.69
C THR A 933 15.46 28.86 0.27
N ILE A 934 14.30 28.28 -0.04
CA ILE A 934 13.68 28.35 -1.37
C ILE A 934 12.45 29.26 -1.32
N PRO A 935 12.45 30.44 -1.96
CA PRO A 935 11.32 31.38 -1.89
C PRO A 935 10.00 30.83 -2.43
N THR A 936 10.05 30.00 -3.48
CA THR A 936 8.89 29.34 -4.07
C THR A 936 8.32 28.20 -3.23
N TRP A 937 9.01 27.84 -2.15
CA TRP A 937 8.58 26.84 -1.17
C TRP A 937 8.40 27.48 0.21
N ASP A 938 7.89 28.72 0.23
CA ASP A 938 7.67 29.52 1.43
C ASP A 938 8.90 29.61 2.35
N PHE A 939 10.07 29.82 1.73
CA PHE A 939 11.37 29.90 2.40
C PHE A 939 11.77 28.66 3.20
N LYS A 940 11.12 27.53 2.95
CA LYS A 940 11.58 26.23 3.43
C LYS A 940 12.99 25.94 2.90
N GLY A 941 13.82 25.35 3.75
CA GLY A 941 15.16 24.91 3.36
C GLY A 941 15.13 23.75 2.38
N THR A 942 16.24 23.46 1.70
CA THR A 942 16.37 22.22 0.90
C THR A 942 16.30 20.97 1.77
N CYS A 943 15.79 19.85 1.25
CA CYS A 943 15.73 18.56 1.96
C CYS A 943 17.14 18.10 2.40
N LEU A 944 17.26 17.46 3.56
CA LEU A 944 18.55 17.04 4.11
C LEU A 944 18.45 15.72 4.89
N GLY A 945 19.42 14.85 4.64
CA GLY A 945 19.57 13.57 5.33
C GLY A 945 18.60 12.52 4.80
N ILE A 946 18.86 12.02 3.60
CA ILE A 946 18.13 10.88 3.02
C ILE A 946 18.34 9.67 3.94
N ASP A 947 17.26 9.15 4.52
CA ASP A 947 17.31 8.02 5.44
C ASP A 947 16.91 6.73 4.72
N ILE A 948 17.81 5.74 4.68
CA ILE A 948 17.53 4.46 4.02
C ILE A 948 16.30 3.74 4.59
N ARG A 949 15.96 3.94 5.88
CA ARG A 949 14.77 3.34 6.49
C ARG A 949 13.51 3.90 5.85
N LYS A 950 13.43 5.23 5.68
CA LYS A 950 12.28 5.90 5.05
C LYS A 950 12.17 5.56 3.57
N VAL A 951 13.30 5.51 2.85
CA VAL A 951 13.33 5.10 1.43
C VAL A 951 12.77 3.70 1.25
N VAL A 952 13.25 2.74 2.07
CA VAL A 952 12.76 1.36 1.99
C VAL A 952 11.31 1.27 2.47
N GLU A 953 10.95 1.86 3.60
CA GLU A 953 9.60 1.80 4.16
C GLU A 953 8.52 2.35 3.20
N THR A 954 8.77 3.51 2.61
CA THR A 954 7.81 4.19 1.73
C THR A 954 7.86 3.68 0.29
N GLY A 955 8.98 3.09 -0.13
CA GLY A 955 9.27 2.79 -1.54
C GLY A 955 9.59 4.03 -2.39
N ILE A 956 9.60 5.23 -1.81
CA ILE A 956 9.98 6.46 -2.50
C ILE A 956 11.50 6.48 -2.64
N THR A 957 12.01 6.46 -3.87
CA THR A 957 13.45 6.54 -4.12
C THR A 957 13.86 7.94 -4.58
N PRO A 958 15.08 8.40 -4.22
CA PRO A 958 15.60 9.70 -4.65
C PRO A 958 15.47 9.90 -6.17
N ILE A 959 14.87 11.01 -6.58
CA ILE A 959 14.86 11.46 -7.96
C ILE A 959 16.13 12.27 -8.24
N ILE A 960 16.64 12.18 -9.46
CA ILE A 960 17.90 12.79 -9.88
C ILE A 960 17.66 13.48 -11.22
N ASN A 961 18.08 14.73 -11.33
CA ASN A 961 18.12 15.47 -12.58
C ASN A 961 19.39 15.07 -13.33
N THR A 962 19.35 14.70 -14.60
CA THR A 962 20.54 14.16 -15.28
C THR A 962 20.61 14.49 -16.76
N GLY A 963 21.82 14.64 -17.27
CA GLY A 963 22.07 14.80 -18.70
C GLY A 963 22.05 13.43 -19.36
N ILE A 964 21.52 13.34 -20.58
CA ILE A 964 21.46 12.08 -21.32
C ILE A 964 22.63 12.05 -22.30
N ALA A 965 23.59 11.15 -22.07
CA ALA A 965 24.69 10.88 -22.99
C ALA A 965 24.25 9.87 -24.06
N HIS A 966 24.83 9.95 -25.26
CA HIS A 966 24.59 8.93 -26.28
C HIS A 966 25.32 7.63 -25.95
N LYS A 967 24.71 6.46 -26.15
CA LYS A 967 25.33 5.16 -25.84
C LYS A 967 26.58 4.81 -26.66
N LYS A 968 26.74 5.40 -27.85
CA LYS A 968 27.97 5.29 -28.65
C LYS A 968 28.99 6.35 -28.23
N ALA A 969 30.23 5.92 -27.98
CA ALA A 969 31.38 6.79 -27.73
C ALA A 969 31.55 7.84 -28.85
N GLY A 970 32.02 9.03 -28.50
CA GLY A 970 32.35 10.10 -29.44
C GLY A 970 31.22 11.07 -29.80
N VAL A 971 29.96 10.74 -29.51
CA VAL A 971 28.80 11.54 -29.97
C VAL A 971 28.50 12.72 -29.04
N GLY A 972 28.44 12.49 -27.73
CA GLY A 972 28.19 13.53 -26.72
C GLY A 972 26.79 13.47 -26.10
N GLN A 973 26.30 14.63 -25.63
CA GLN A 973 24.98 14.76 -25.02
C GLN A 973 23.87 14.74 -26.08
N VAL A 974 22.77 14.07 -25.77
CA VAL A 974 21.61 13.90 -26.66
C VAL A 974 20.27 14.25 -26.01
N GLY A 975 20.28 14.63 -24.73
CA GLY A 975 19.08 15.05 -24.03
C GLY A 975 19.32 15.42 -22.58
N ALA A 976 18.23 15.62 -21.86
CA ALA A 976 18.19 15.80 -20.41
C ALA A 976 16.89 15.22 -19.86
N GLY A 977 16.93 14.75 -18.62
CA GLY A 977 15.80 14.08 -18.02
C GLY A 977 15.91 13.90 -16.52
N THR A 978 15.01 13.10 -16.00
CA THR A 978 15.03 12.62 -14.62
C THR A 978 15.21 11.12 -14.58
N VAL A 979 15.77 10.63 -13.49
CA VAL A 979 15.90 9.21 -13.20
C VAL A 979 15.77 9.00 -11.71
N ARG A 980 15.20 7.86 -11.30
CA ARG A 980 15.15 7.48 -9.89
C ARG A 980 16.29 6.55 -9.54
N ALA A 981 16.86 6.72 -8.36
CA ALA A 981 17.77 5.74 -7.79
C ALA A 981 17.05 4.38 -7.64
N PRO A 982 17.71 3.25 -7.95
CA PRO A 982 17.12 1.92 -7.83
C PRO A 982 16.94 1.54 -6.35
N LEU A 983 15.76 1.05 -5.97
CA LEU A 983 15.44 0.71 -4.57
C LEU A 983 16.41 -0.34 -3.97
N GLY A 984 16.87 -1.29 -4.79
CA GLY A 984 17.69 -2.41 -4.33
C GLY A 984 19.02 -2.04 -3.69
N CYS A 985 19.59 -0.85 -3.97
CA CYS A 985 20.80 -0.42 -3.25
C CYS A 985 20.49 0.03 -1.81
N PHE A 986 19.30 0.59 -1.56
CA PHE A 986 18.82 0.99 -0.24
C PHE A 986 18.43 -0.23 0.60
N GLU A 987 17.78 -1.23 -0.01
CA GLU A 987 17.48 -2.51 0.67
C GLU A 987 18.77 -3.21 1.12
N LYS A 988 19.78 -3.30 0.24
CA LYS A 988 21.10 -3.86 0.60
C LYS A 988 21.79 -3.08 1.73
N ALA A 989 21.70 -1.75 1.71
CA ALA A 989 22.22 -0.92 2.78
C ALA A 989 21.48 -1.17 4.10
N LEU A 990 20.15 -1.31 4.07
CA LEU A 990 19.32 -1.57 5.24
C LEU A 990 19.61 -2.94 5.84
N GLU A 991 19.79 -3.96 5.00
CA GLU A 991 20.22 -5.29 5.45
C GLU A 991 21.58 -5.28 6.14
N ALA A 992 22.55 -4.54 5.58
CA ALA A 992 23.86 -4.42 6.20
C ALA A 992 23.80 -3.63 7.51
N TYR A 993 22.99 -2.57 7.57
CA TYR A 993 22.75 -1.81 8.79
C TYR A 993 22.10 -2.68 9.89
N ALA A 994 21.08 -3.47 9.55
CA ALA A 994 20.44 -4.39 10.48
C ALA A 994 21.43 -5.41 11.07
N LYS A 995 22.36 -5.92 10.25
CA LYS A 995 23.43 -6.82 10.72
C LYS A 995 24.37 -6.13 11.72
N ALA A 996 24.65 -4.83 11.56
CA ALA A 996 25.44 -4.07 12.54
C ALA A 996 24.75 -3.98 13.92
N TRP A 997 23.42 -4.11 13.94
CA TRP A 997 22.59 -4.19 15.15
C TRP A 997 22.33 -5.62 15.66
N ASN A 998 22.99 -6.64 15.09
CA ASN A 998 22.72 -8.07 15.37
C ASN A 998 21.26 -8.51 15.07
N ILE A 999 20.58 -7.80 14.17
CA ILE A 999 19.24 -8.18 13.71
C ILE A 999 19.41 -9.12 12.53
N HIS A 1000 19.03 -10.39 12.72
CA HIS A 1000 19.06 -11.42 11.69
C HIS A 1000 17.63 -11.80 11.29
N VAL A 1001 17.31 -11.56 10.03
CA VAL A 1001 16.01 -11.89 9.46
C VAL A 1001 16.23 -12.85 8.30
N GLU A 1002 15.58 -14.02 8.37
CA GLU A 1002 15.49 -14.99 7.27
C GLU A 1002 14.54 -14.51 6.17
#